data_AF-A0A933P9T8-F1
#
_entry.id   AF-A0A933P9T8-F1
#
_cell.length_a   1.000
_cell.length_b   1.000
_cell.length_c   1.000
_cell.angle_alpha   90.00
_cell.angle_beta   90.00
_cell.angle_gamma   90.00
#
_symmetry.space_group_name_H-M   'P 1'
#
loop_
_entity.id
_entity.type
_entity.pdbx_description
1 polymer ?
#
loop_
_entity_poly.entity_id
_entity_poly.type
_entity_poly.pdbx_seq_one_letter_code
_entity_poly.pdbx_strand_id
1 'polypeptide(L)'
;MTHRLGRVVPDGRTVTDTSGIDLTPGAGPHGPVRFVILNFDTVSLSAGAQLRVDLGYGTDVFTASSGSTFWTRPVDTATLPVKIRIVGGTGTAVLRRYGSGEPDIPPGQTPGTSIGSLTNPDVFLHSSPYTEPTYETRLECTPGFAWRNSACPLPTITDAVRQRVAAATGIIVEVDSDHVSSCSGTLIGADLFLTARHCLTDANHADLLSASVTFDYATACDGTRPPGHVTRFFKVIEEVAFGVAATGVTQPPVAVDWVVVRLDAPPGALPAPLQIRSTGLMSGETVFTMHHPNGAAKKTQAGTFTGGSVTGFDYAGGSSGSSLFDANGLVVGGPLSSGGGCSVSYAPAAAVKAGLSNPPPPPQPIDVMVVFDRSGSMATSAPPVGRSKLAEAQDAAALFVQLVRDGQGDRVGLVTFSTTTDLVDPPQPAAAAKGVLVGPAPFTTGHIGAITPGGATSIGSGIGNAVLALSAAGTHQRAVLLLTDGLQNTAPMVQDIEGSLGNTIVNVIGLGSDADLDAALLTRVAHAHGGHFTRATDGLALRKFFGLSFGNIFESGALTDPEAVLRSSEKTSEPQGFDVCGEERITLVLTWDEESTPLRARIQTPAGKTLSERVIRPVRGRNWAFWRVDLPHDGERDGHWQFTVERIPVGGEFPPPPGDVRYQYLVLCAGGPKLTALPPTRRLYTGDPLDLTTALHYPNRTFPADAEVTVHVTRPDTALGQLTTQSGLRPPQPGGDSLDAFHATLQAIAASSGGALPITTTTLQIPLHDDGLHDDGAMEPDGIFSERLTDLTRAEGTYQFRAIARYGTGCDATREAHWSVHVEPGIDPGRTDVTLIGVTVTGGHAGGTLVITPHDAYGNPLGPGRGDLFTTSPAPGVQVTGPVRDRGDGSYEVPVEWDPAVTADPGVVVHQPDRDPVVLTPSGNGAGCPDDKHRPCRCGDGHCGSTRPTDRCCTDRAEDLLRCLGLPDAAAGAVSVTSVSLRVDLDDHGQGKGCTHHRDQTPGHGSHHGSDPGPAKGCTRCHR
;
A
#
# COMPACT_ATOMS: atom_id res chain seq x y z
N MET A 1 -7.68 -6.01 28.80
CA MET A 1 -8.35 -6.31 30.10
C MET A 1 -8.68 -7.81 30.18
N THR A 2 -7.75 -8.69 29.84
CA THR A 2 -7.92 -10.13 30.00
C THR A 2 -7.75 -10.47 31.48
N HIS A 3 -8.53 -11.45 31.97
CA HIS A 3 -8.50 -11.82 33.38
C HIS A 3 -8.06 -13.27 33.52
N ARG A 4 -7.10 -13.45 34.41
CA ARG A 4 -6.45 -14.74 34.64
C ARG A 4 -7.38 -15.68 35.43
N LEU A 5 -7.85 -16.74 34.78
CA LEU A 5 -8.64 -17.83 35.35
C LEU A 5 -7.81 -19.10 35.59
N GLY A 6 -6.49 -18.96 35.58
CA GLY A 6 -5.57 -20.07 35.77
C GLY A 6 -4.44 -20.08 34.75
N ARG A 7 -3.70 -21.18 34.73
CA ARG A 7 -2.41 -21.29 34.05
C ARG A 7 -2.46 -22.21 32.84
N VAL A 8 -1.48 -22.09 31.95
CA VAL A 8 -1.21 -23.12 30.94
C VAL A 8 -0.11 -24.06 31.45
N VAL A 9 -0.37 -25.36 31.38
CA VAL A 9 0.55 -26.42 31.87
C VAL A 9 1.06 -27.24 30.69
N PRO A 10 2.38 -27.30 30.46
CA PRO A 10 2.99 -28.24 29.51
C PRO A 10 2.77 -29.70 29.94
N ASP A 11 2.61 -30.61 28.99
CA ASP A 11 2.44 -32.05 29.28
C ASP A 11 3.40 -32.92 28.45
N GLY A 12 3.28 -32.88 27.12
CA GLY A 12 4.19 -33.52 26.17
C GLY A 12 4.01 -35.04 25.99
N ARG A 13 3.04 -35.68 26.67
CA ARG A 13 2.81 -37.12 26.53
C ARG A 13 2.12 -37.46 25.21
N THR A 14 2.50 -38.60 24.63
CA THR A 14 1.93 -39.11 23.37
C THR A 14 0.83 -40.14 23.64
N VAL A 15 -0.29 -39.98 22.95
CA VAL A 15 -1.39 -40.93 22.82
C VAL A 15 -1.19 -41.74 21.54
N THR A 16 -1.35 -43.06 21.63
CA THR A 16 -1.41 -43.96 20.47
C THR A 16 -2.68 -44.83 20.54
N ASP A 17 -2.94 -45.61 19.49
CA ASP A 17 -4.02 -46.61 19.46
C ASP A 17 -3.85 -47.73 20.51
N THR A 18 -2.61 -47.95 20.97
CA THR A 18 -2.27 -48.95 22.00
C THR A 18 -2.01 -48.35 23.38
N SER A 19 -1.82 -47.03 23.48
CA SER A 19 -1.46 -46.32 24.71
C SER A 19 -2.26 -45.03 24.87
N GLY A 20 -3.23 -45.03 25.79
CA GLY A 20 -4.00 -43.85 26.16
C GLY A 20 -3.32 -42.97 27.20
N ILE A 21 -3.88 -41.78 27.44
CA ILE A 21 -3.54 -40.94 28.60
C ILE A 21 -4.74 -40.88 29.55
N ASP A 22 -4.47 -41.12 30.82
CA ASP A 22 -5.37 -40.79 31.93
C ASP A 22 -4.81 -39.56 32.65
N LEU A 23 -5.29 -38.38 32.25
CA LEU A 23 -4.79 -37.11 32.77
C LEU A 23 -5.49 -36.79 34.09
N THR A 24 -4.69 -36.58 35.14
CA THR A 24 -5.14 -36.01 36.43
C THR A 24 -4.34 -34.72 36.68
N PRO A 25 -4.91 -33.54 36.40
CA PRO A 25 -4.23 -32.27 36.60
C PRO A 25 -3.86 -32.07 38.08
N GLY A 26 -2.64 -31.60 38.33
CA GLY A 26 -2.21 -31.21 39.68
C GLY A 26 -2.89 -29.90 40.11
N ALA A 27 -3.14 -29.75 41.42
CA ALA A 27 -3.81 -28.55 41.95
C ALA A 27 -3.06 -27.23 41.63
N GLY A 28 -3.83 -26.15 41.64
CA GLY A 28 -3.36 -24.77 41.59
C GLY A 28 -2.61 -24.35 42.86
N PRO A 29 -1.84 -23.25 42.83
CA PRO A 29 -1.27 -22.65 44.04
C PRO A 29 -2.35 -22.16 45.01
N HIS A 30 -3.54 -21.84 44.50
CA HIS A 30 -4.64 -21.23 45.27
C HIS A 30 -5.89 -22.09 45.37
N GLY A 31 -5.94 -23.27 44.74
CA GLY A 31 -7.10 -24.15 44.81
C GLY A 31 -7.10 -25.30 43.80
N PRO A 32 -8.16 -26.13 43.81
CA PRO A 32 -8.28 -27.25 42.87
C PRO A 32 -8.56 -26.76 41.45
N VAL A 33 -8.12 -27.57 40.47
CA VAL A 33 -8.47 -27.37 39.06
C VAL A 33 -9.96 -27.67 38.86
N ARG A 34 -10.69 -26.73 38.28
CA ARG A 34 -12.13 -26.80 37.99
C ARG A 34 -12.43 -27.37 36.60
N PHE A 35 -11.55 -27.08 35.64
CA PHE A 35 -11.65 -27.63 34.30
C PHE A 35 -10.30 -27.61 33.59
N VAL A 36 -10.17 -28.38 32.50
CA VAL A 36 -9.01 -28.30 31.61
C VAL A 36 -9.40 -28.19 30.14
N ILE A 37 -8.64 -27.41 29.37
CA ILE A 37 -8.76 -27.31 27.90
C ILE A 37 -7.49 -27.91 27.30
N LEU A 38 -7.61 -29.02 26.57
CA LEU A 38 -6.45 -29.78 26.11
C LEU A 38 -6.01 -29.33 24.72
N ASN A 39 -4.71 -29.14 24.51
CA ASN A 39 -4.12 -28.87 23.21
C ASN A 39 -3.36 -30.09 22.69
N PHE A 40 -3.81 -30.60 21.56
CA PHE A 40 -3.11 -31.65 20.84
C PHE A 40 -2.35 -31.05 19.65
N ASP A 41 -1.14 -31.54 19.43
CA ASP A 41 -0.38 -31.30 18.21
C ASP A 41 0.22 -32.61 17.68
N THR A 42 0.88 -32.52 16.52
CA THR A 42 1.53 -33.68 15.89
C THR A 42 0.55 -34.86 15.71
N VAL A 43 -0.72 -34.55 15.43
CA VAL A 43 -1.78 -35.55 15.33
C VAL A 43 -1.74 -36.21 13.95
N SER A 44 -1.66 -37.53 13.94
CA SER A 44 -1.68 -38.38 12.75
C SER A 44 -2.63 -39.55 13.00
N LEU A 45 -3.78 -39.56 12.34
CA LEU A 45 -4.82 -40.58 12.50
C LEU A 45 -5.07 -41.28 11.17
N SER A 46 -5.15 -42.61 11.18
CA SER A 46 -5.55 -43.38 10.00
C SER A 46 -7.01 -43.11 9.62
N ALA A 47 -7.41 -43.46 8.39
CA ALA A 47 -8.81 -43.46 8.01
C ALA A 47 -9.63 -44.34 8.99
N GLY A 48 -10.70 -43.77 9.56
CA GLY A 48 -11.54 -44.42 10.57
C GLY A 48 -11.04 -44.29 12.03
N ALA A 49 -9.80 -43.86 12.25
CA ALA A 49 -9.29 -43.59 13.60
C ALA A 49 -9.89 -42.30 14.18
N GLN A 50 -10.16 -42.33 15.47
CA GLN A 50 -10.76 -41.23 16.22
C GLN A 50 -10.02 -41.02 17.54
N LEU A 51 -9.50 -39.82 17.76
CA LEU A 51 -9.06 -39.40 19.10
C LEU A 51 -10.29 -38.93 19.87
N ARG A 52 -10.58 -39.61 20.99
CA ARG A 52 -11.71 -39.32 21.87
C ARG A 52 -11.22 -38.78 23.21
N VAL A 53 -11.85 -37.69 23.65
CA VAL A 53 -11.66 -37.08 24.97
C VAL A 53 -12.99 -37.06 25.69
N ASP A 54 -13.06 -37.72 26.84
CA ASP A 54 -14.23 -37.67 27.72
C ASP A 54 -14.27 -36.33 28.47
N LEU A 55 -15.33 -35.56 28.25
CA LEU A 55 -15.48 -34.22 28.82
C LEU A 55 -16.21 -34.25 30.18
N GLY A 56 -16.80 -35.38 30.57
CA GLY A 56 -17.69 -35.51 31.74
C GLY A 56 -19.15 -35.14 31.49
N TYR A 57 -19.44 -34.37 30.44
CA TYR A 57 -20.79 -34.00 29.98
C TYR A 57 -21.01 -34.31 28.49
N GLY A 58 -20.06 -35.00 27.86
CA GLY A 58 -20.02 -35.30 26.44
C GLY A 58 -18.68 -35.89 26.06
N THR A 59 -18.46 -36.07 24.75
CA THR A 59 -17.19 -36.55 24.23
C THR A 59 -16.78 -35.68 23.05
N ASP A 60 -15.55 -35.19 23.07
CA ASP A 60 -14.93 -34.63 21.87
C ASP A 60 -14.33 -35.74 21.05
N VAL A 61 -14.60 -35.71 19.74
CA VAL A 61 -14.16 -36.71 18.78
C VAL A 61 -13.44 -36.01 17.64
N PHE A 62 -12.13 -36.24 17.54
CA PHE A 62 -11.30 -35.73 16.47
C PHE A 62 -10.95 -36.86 15.51
N THR A 63 -10.97 -36.58 14.22
CA THR A 63 -10.65 -37.56 13.16
C THR A 63 -9.48 -37.05 12.33
N ALA A 64 -9.06 -37.82 11.33
CA ALA A 64 -8.06 -37.36 10.37
C ALA A 64 -8.43 -36.02 9.69
N SER A 65 -9.72 -35.68 9.58
CA SER A 65 -10.17 -34.40 9.02
C SER A 65 -10.10 -33.22 9.99
N SER A 66 -9.83 -33.47 11.28
CA SER A 66 -9.74 -32.42 12.31
C SER A 66 -8.41 -31.65 12.29
N GLY A 67 -7.48 -32.04 11.41
CA GLY A 67 -6.16 -31.42 11.30
C GLY A 67 -5.13 -32.01 12.26
N SER A 68 -3.89 -31.49 12.16
CA SER A 68 -2.74 -31.95 12.93
C SER A 68 -2.59 -31.27 14.30
N THR A 69 -3.39 -30.23 14.59
CA THR A 69 -3.48 -29.57 15.90
C THR A 69 -4.90 -29.08 16.16
N PHE A 70 -5.35 -29.20 17.41
CA PHE A 70 -6.66 -28.74 17.85
C PHE A 70 -6.74 -28.60 19.36
N TRP A 71 -7.78 -27.90 19.81
CA TRP A 71 -8.14 -27.78 21.22
C TRP A 71 -9.47 -28.44 21.52
N THR A 72 -9.59 -29.07 22.69
CA THR A 72 -10.87 -29.58 23.18
C THR A 72 -11.80 -28.47 23.65
N ARG A 73 -13.05 -28.81 23.92
CA ARG A 73 -13.88 -28.07 24.87
C ARG A 73 -13.36 -28.28 26.30
N PRO A 74 -13.75 -27.42 27.27
CA PRO A 74 -13.41 -27.61 28.68
C PRO A 74 -13.87 -28.97 29.20
N VAL A 75 -12.97 -29.71 29.82
CA VAL A 75 -13.26 -31.00 30.48
C VAL A 75 -13.60 -30.75 31.94
N ASP A 76 -14.68 -31.35 32.42
CA ASP A 76 -15.06 -31.32 33.83
C ASP A 76 -14.09 -32.17 34.68
N THR A 77 -13.43 -31.56 35.67
CA THR A 77 -12.52 -32.29 36.57
C THR A 77 -13.25 -33.10 37.65
N ALA A 78 -14.57 -33.00 37.78
CA ALA A 78 -15.34 -33.89 38.64
C ALA A 78 -15.29 -35.36 38.16
N THR A 79 -14.99 -35.60 36.89
CA THR A 79 -14.93 -36.93 36.27
C THR A 79 -13.51 -37.46 36.06
N LEU A 80 -12.51 -36.91 36.78
CA LEU A 80 -11.12 -37.35 36.68
C LEU A 80 -10.94 -38.86 37.00
N PRO A 81 -9.99 -39.55 36.34
CA PRO A 81 -9.05 -39.02 35.35
C PRO A 81 -9.70 -38.76 33.97
N VAL A 82 -9.22 -37.72 33.26
CA VAL A 82 -9.65 -37.45 31.88
C VAL A 82 -9.12 -38.55 30.98
N LYS A 83 -10.03 -39.29 30.35
CA LYS A 83 -9.69 -40.40 29.46
C LYS A 83 -9.48 -39.90 28.05
N ILE A 84 -8.25 -40.02 27.56
CA ILE A 84 -7.85 -39.67 26.20
C ILE A 84 -7.42 -40.95 25.48
N ARG A 85 -8.11 -41.30 24.39
CA ARG A 85 -7.93 -42.59 23.69
C ARG A 85 -8.04 -42.42 22.17
N ILE A 86 -7.20 -43.14 21.42
CA ILE A 86 -7.40 -43.34 19.97
C ILE A 86 -8.13 -44.67 19.77
N VAL A 87 -9.24 -44.65 19.03
CA VAL A 87 -10.08 -45.83 18.76
C VAL A 87 -10.47 -45.91 17.28
N GLY A 88 -10.87 -47.08 16.80
CA GLY A 88 -11.39 -47.26 15.44
C GLY A 88 -10.33 -47.31 14.33
N GLY A 89 -9.04 -47.17 14.68
CA GLY A 89 -7.91 -47.27 13.76
C GLY A 89 -6.59 -46.98 14.48
N THR A 90 -5.52 -46.83 13.72
CA THR A 90 -4.17 -46.54 14.24
C THR A 90 -3.88 -45.05 14.19
N GLY A 91 -3.09 -44.53 15.12
CA GLY A 91 -2.68 -43.13 15.05
C GLY A 91 -1.87 -42.69 16.25
N THR A 92 -1.38 -41.46 16.20
CA THR A 92 -0.59 -40.81 17.24
C THR A 92 -1.10 -39.38 17.45
N ALA A 93 -1.10 -38.91 18.69
CA ALA A 93 -1.38 -37.52 19.03
C ALA A 93 -0.54 -37.12 20.24
N VAL A 94 0.05 -35.92 20.25
CA VAL A 94 0.81 -35.43 21.41
C VAL A 94 -0.06 -34.44 22.17
N LEU A 95 -0.32 -34.70 23.46
CA LEU A 95 -0.92 -33.72 24.35
C LEU A 95 0.18 -32.71 24.71
N ARG A 96 0.29 -31.62 23.94
CA ARG A 96 1.39 -30.66 24.08
C ARG A 96 1.31 -29.92 25.42
N ARG A 97 0.12 -29.39 25.72
CA ARG A 97 -0.18 -28.55 26.88
C ARG A 97 -1.68 -28.57 27.17
N TYR A 98 -2.07 -28.07 28.32
CA TYR A 98 -3.47 -27.81 28.63
C TYR A 98 -3.64 -26.51 29.42
N GLY A 99 -4.71 -25.78 29.15
CA GLY A 99 -5.18 -24.70 30.02
C GLY A 99 -5.81 -25.31 31.26
N SER A 100 -5.36 -24.90 32.45
CA SER A 100 -5.89 -25.30 33.76
C SER A 100 -6.74 -24.17 34.31
N GLY A 101 -8.07 -24.34 34.29
CA GLY A 101 -9.00 -23.42 34.93
C GLY A 101 -9.01 -23.64 36.43
N GLU A 102 -8.44 -22.73 37.20
CA GLU A 102 -8.22 -22.86 38.65
C GLU A 102 -8.23 -21.47 39.32
N PRO A 103 -8.51 -21.38 40.64
CA PRO A 103 -8.37 -20.12 41.34
C PRO A 103 -6.97 -19.52 41.14
N ASP A 104 -6.90 -18.27 40.71
CA ASP A 104 -5.65 -17.62 40.37
C ASP A 104 -5.63 -16.16 40.83
N ILE A 105 -4.42 -15.67 41.09
CA ILE A 105 -4.15 -14.27 41.43
C ILE A 105 -3.26 -13.69 40.33
N PRO A 106 -3.66 -12.59 39.68
CA PRO A 106 -2.81 -11.93 38.69
C PRO A 106 -1.41 -11.63 39.26
N PRO A 107 -0.32 -11.91 38.51
CA PRO A 107 1.04 -11.75 39.02
C PRO A 107 1.31 -10.36 39.60
N GLY A 108 1.89 -10.32 40.79
CA GLY A 108 2.25 -9.07 41.48
C GLY A 108 1.08 -8.27 42.05
N GLN A 109 -0.14 -8.81 42.02
CA GLN A 109 -1.34 -8.11 42.50
C GLN A 109 -1.83 -8.65 43.86
N THR A 110 -2.52 -7.78 44.60
CA THR A 110 -3.21 -8.14 45.85
C THR A 110 -4.72 -8.22 45.59
N PRO A 111 -5.39 -9.34 45.91
CA PRO A 111 -6.84 -9.46 45.74
C PRO A 111 -7.62 -8.36 46.47
N GLY A 112 -8.66 -7.81 45.84
CA GLY A 112 -9.50 -6.75 46.39
C GLY A 112 -8.98 -5.33 46.16
N THR A 113 -8.02 -5.17 45.24
CA THR A 113 -7.51 -3.86 44.80
C THR A 113 -8.07 -3.52 43.41
N SER A 114 -7.79 -2.32 42.89
CA SER A 114 -8.30 -1.84 41.60
C SER A 114 -7.83 -2.65 40.38
N ILE A 115 -6.89 -3.58 40.54
CA ILE A 115 -6.40 -4.45 39.46
C ILE A 115 -6.15 -5.88 39.93
N GLY A 116 -6.26 -6.17 41.23
CA GLY A 116 -6.00 -7.48 41.81
C GLY A 116 -7.28 -8.21 42.20
N SER A 117 -7.38 -9.46 41.74
CA SER A 117 -8.49 -10.37 42.04
C SER A 117 -7.96 -11.72 42.51
N LEU A 118 -8.83 -12.50 43.17
CA LEU A 118 -8.67 -13.94 43.36
C LEU A 118 -9.86 -14.62 42.68
N THR A 119 -9.63 -15.20 41.52
CA THR A 119 -10.69 -15.75 40.67
C THR A 119 -11.20 -17.10 41.20
N ASN A 120 -12.43 -17.49 40.81
CA ASN A 120 -12.95 -18.84 41.07
C ASN A 120 -13.76 -19.31 39.86
N PRO A 121 -13.09 -19.90 38.85
CA PRO A 121 -13.71 -20.29 37.59
C PRO A 121 -14.40 -21.66 37.70
N ASP A 122 -15.30 -21.82 38.68
CA ASP A 122 -16.08 -23.04 38.93
C ASP A 122 -17.27 -23.14 37.95
N VAL A 123 -16.97 -23.14 36.64
CA VAL A 123 -17.96 -23.13 35.54
C VAL A 123 -18.88 -24.35 35.53
N PHE A 124 -18.51 -25.43 36.23
CA PHE A 124 -19.29 -26.66 36.43
C PHE A 124 -20.04 -26.69 37.78
N LEU A 125 -19.93 -25.63 38.59
CA LEU A 125 -20.54 -25.49 39.92
C LEU A 125 -20.27 -26.68 40.83
N HIS A 126 -19.01 -27.10 40.96
CA HIS A 126 -18.57 -28.15 41.89
C HIS A 126 -18.87 -27.79 43.35
N SER A 127 -18.88 -26.50 43.67
CA SER A 127 -19.25 -25.96 44.98
C SER A 127 -20.73 -25.57 45.05
N SER A 128 -21.37 -25.85 46.19
CA SER A 128 -22.72 -25.39 46.51
C SER A 128 -22.85 -25.14 48.03
N PRO A 129 -23.11 -23.90 48.49
CA PRO A 129 -23.23 -22.68 47.67
C PRO A 129 -21.93 -22.36 46.92
N TYR A 130 -22.06 -21.69 45.78
CA TYR A 130 -20.93 -21.20 44.99
C TYR A 130 -20.09 -20.24 45.83
N THR A 131 -18.77 -20.44 45.82
CA THR A 131 -17.83 -19.52 46.48
C THR A 131 -17.53 -18.34 45.58
N GLU A 132 -17.91 -17.13 45.99
CA GLU A 132 -17.59 -15.91 45.23
C GLU A 132 -16.07 -15.66 45.19
N PRO A 133 -15.54 -15.12 44.07
CA PRO A 133 -14.17 -14.65 44.01
C PRO A 133 -13.97 -13.37 44.82
N THR A 134 -12.72 -13.02 45.08
CA THR A 134 -12.39 -11.65 45.48
C THR A 134 -12.26 -10.81 44.21
N TYR A 135 -13.25 -9.96 43.95
CA TYR A 135 -13.28 -9.10 42.77
C TYR A 135 -12.20 -8.01 42.83
N GLU A 136 -11.76 -7.57 41.64
CA GLU A 136 -11.01 -6.33 41.50
C GLU A 136 -11.97 -5.13 41.49
N THR A 137 -11.53 -3.95 41.96
CA THR A 137 -12.40 -2.80 42.27
C THR A 137 -12.33 -1.62 41.29
N ARG A 138 -11.74 -1.77 40.10
CA ARG A 138 -11.56 -0.68 39.11
C ARG A 138 -12.85 -0.02 38.66
N LEU A 139 -13.88 -0.85 38.49
CA LEU A 139 -15.20 -0.47 38.00
C LEU A 139 -16.28 -0.70 39.07
N GLU A 140 -15.86 -0.65 40.34
CA GLU A 140 -16.77 -0.59 41.48
C GLU A 140 -17.39 0.81 41.57
N CYS A 141 -18.65 0.93 41.18
CA CYS A 141 -19.45 2.14 41.34
C CYS A 141 -20.07 2.22 42.74
N THR A 142 -20.49 1.08 43.26
CA THR A 142 -21.16 0.94 44.54
C THR A 142 -20.27 0.14 45.47
N PRO A 143 -19.92 0.65 46.66
CA PRO A 143 -19.14 -0.10 47.63
C PRO A 143 -19.74 -1.48 47.93
N GLY A 144 -18.96 -2.53 47.71
CA GLY A 144 -19.36 -3.94 47.84
C GLY A 144 -20.03 -4.55 46.60
N PHE A 145 -20.12 -3.81 45.48
CA PHE A 145 -20.86 -4.12 44.26
C PHE A 145 -22.38 -4.33 44.47
N ALA A 146 -23.21 -3.63 43.70
CA ALA A 146 -24.67 -3.70 43.80
C ALA A 146 -25.32 -4.81 42.95
N TRP A 147 -24.54 -5.53 42.15
CA TRP A 147 -25.06 -6.63 41.33
C TRP A 147 -25.59 -7.79 42.18
N ARG A 148 -26.41 -8.63 41.56
CA ARG A 148 -27.05 -9.79 42.20
C ARG A 148 -26.84 -11.03 41.34
N ASN A 149 -27.05 -12.21 41.91
CA ASN A 149 -27.14 -13.44 41.10
C ASN A 149 -28.21 -13.26 40.02
N SER A 150 -27.94 -13.70 38.78
CA SER A 150 -28.86 -13.53 37.64
C SER A 150 -30.25 -14.13 37.86
N ALA A 151 -30.38 -15.09 38.78
CA ALA A 151 -31.64 -15.69 39.22
C ALA A 151 -32.51 -14.77 40.11
N CYS A 152 -31.94 -13.74 40.72
CA CYS A 152 -32.66 -12.82 41.61
C CYS A 152 -33.57 -11.85 40.82
N PRO A 153 -34.73 -11.47 41.37
CA PRO A 153 -35.64 -10.53 40.72
C PRO A 153 -35.03 -9.11 40.64
N LEU A 154 -35.36 -8.40 39.56
CA LEU A 154 -35.02 -7.00 39.34
C LEU A 154 -36.31 -6.15 39.40
N PRO A 155 -36.33 -5.00 40.12
CA PRO A 155 -37.57 -4.26 40.38
C PRO A 155 -38.36 -3.78 39.14
N THR A 156 -37.69 -3.58 38.01
CA THR A 156 -38.28 -3.01 36.77
C THR A 156 -38.24 -3.96 35.57
N ILE A 157 -37.71 -5.18 35.75
CA ILE A 157 -37.57 -6.17 34.67
C ILE A 157 -38.42 -7.39 35.03
N THR A 158 -39.33 -7.77 34.13
CA THR A 158 -40.17 -8.96 34.35
C THR A 158 -39.32 -10.23 34.42
N ASP A 159 -39.76 -11.22 35.20
CA ASP A 159 -39.05 -12.50 35.30
C ASP A 159 -38.91 -13.20 33.95
N ALA A 160 -39.91 -13.11 33.06
CA ALA A 160 -39.85 -13.69 31.72
C ALA A 160 -38.73 -13.07 30.87
N VAL A 161 -38.60 -11.73 30.89
CA VAL A 161 -37.52 -11.04 30.17
C VAL A 161 -36.17 -11.38 30.79
N ARG A 162 -36.07 -11.32 32.13
CA ARG A 162 -34.85 -11.64 32.87
C ARG A 162 -34.37 -13.06 32.58
N GLN A 163 -35.26 -14.06 32.64
CA GLN A 163 -34.93 -15.46 32.38
C GLN A 163 -34.49 -15.69 30.93
N ARG A 164 -35.13 -15.04 29.96
CA ARG A 164 -34.75 -15.15 28.56
C ARG A 164 -33.36 -14.55 28.31
N VAL A 165 -33.07 -13.37 28.87
CA VAL A 165 -31.74 -12.76 28.75
C VAL A 165 -30.70 -13.60 29.50
N ALA A 166 -31.03 -14.09 30.69
CA ALA A 166 -30.15 -14.99 31.43
C ALA A 166 -29.82 -16.26 30.65
N ALA A 167 -30.77 -16.83 29.90
CA ALA A 167 -30.52 -17.98 29.06
C ALA A 167 -29.58 -17.68 27.90
N ALA A 168 -29.67 -16.49 27.28
CA ALA A 168 -28.86 -16.11 26.12
C ALA A 168 -27.49 -15.49 26.47
N THR A 169 -27.26 -15.07 27.72
CA THR A 169 -25.96 -14.60 28.19
C THR A 169 -25.08 -15.79 28.56
N GLY A 170 -23.84 -15.79 28.08
CA GLY A 170 -22.87 -16.84 28.34
C GLY A 170 -21.51 -16.29 28.78
N ILE A 171 -20.64 -17.22 29.15
CA ILE A 171 -19.20 -17.01 29.35
C ILE A 171 -18.47 -17.74 28.22
N ILE A 172 -17.57 -17.04 27.54
CA ILE A 172 -16.55 -17.63 26.67
C ILE A 172 -15.30 -17.85 27.50
N VAL A 173 -14.71 -19.04 27.46
CA VAL A 173 -13.42 -19.35 28.09
C VAL A 173 -12.42 -19.75 27.01
N GLU A 174 -11.19 -19.27 27.15
CA GLU A 174 -10.15 -19.42 26.15
C GLU A 174 -8.77 -19.51 26.80
N VAL A 175 -7.78 -19.94 26.04
CA VAL A 175 -6.37 -19.89 26.41
C VAL A 175 -5.73 -18.72 25.66
N ASP A 176 -5.43 -17.66 26.40
CA ASP A 176 -4.69 -16.50 25.90
C ASP A 176 -3.23 -16.66 26.31
N SER A 177 -2.36 -16.85 25.30
CA SER A 177 -0.91 -16.89 25.46
C SER A 177 -0.43 -17.92 26.52
N ASP A 178 -0.27 -17.48 27.77
CA ASP A 178 0.26 -18.24 28.91
C ASP A 178 -0.77 -18.60 29.99
N HIS A 179 -2.03 -18.18 29.83
CA HIS A 179 -3.06 -18.33 30.86
C HIS A 179 -4.43 -18.70 30.29
N VAL A 180 -5.34 -19.13 31.18
CA VAL A 180 -6.76 -19.29 30.84
C VAL A 180 -7.44 -17.96 31.09
N SER A 181 -8.20 -17.47 30.12
CA SER A 181 -8.99 -16.24 30.19
C SER A 181 -10.47 -16.55 30.00
N SER A 182 -11.32 -15.56 30.22
CA SER A 182 -12.70 -15.62 29.75
C SER A 182 -13.17 -14.25 29.28
N CYS A 183 -14.41 -14.19 28.79
CA CYS A 183 -15.20 -12.98 28.71
C CYS A 183 -16.69 -13.31 28.82
N SER A 184 -17.51 -12.29 29.03
CA SER A 184 -18.95 -12.39 28.92
C SER A 184 -19.38 -12.29 27.46
N GLY A 185 -20.59 -12.72 27.12
CA GLY A 185 -21.15 -12.47 25.79
C GLY A 185 -22.61 -12.86 25.67
N THR A 186 -23.17 -12.64 24.49
CA THR A 186 -24.60 -12.75 24.23
C THR A 186 -24.88 -13.51 22.95
N LEU A 187 -25.79 -14.49 23.01
CA LEU A 187 -26.31 -15.17 21.82
C LEU A 187 -27.30 -14.26 21.06
N ILE A 188 -26.94 -13.90 19.82
CA ILE A 188 -27.68 -12.95 18.97
C ILE A 188 -28.22 -13.56 17.68
N GLY A 189 -27.86 -14.81 17.39
CA GLY A 189 -28.37 -15.60 16.27
C GLY A 189 -28.46 -17.08 16.66
N ALA A 190 -28.91 -17.95 15.74
CA ALA A 190 -29.11 -19.37 16.04
C ALA A 190 -27.86 -20.04 16.63
N ASP A 191 -26.69 -19.64 16.15
CA ASP A 191 -25.35 -20.11 16.51
C ASP A 191 -24.34 -18.95 16.63
N LEU A 192 -24.81 -17.70 16.70
CA LEU A 192 -23.98 -16.49 16.68
C LEU A 192 -23.84 -15.87 18.07
N PHE A 193 -22.61 -15.82 18.56
CA PHE A 193 -22.27 -15.30 19.88
C PHE A 193 -21.46 -14.00 19.78
N LEU A 194 -21.98 -12.93 20.38
CA LEU A 194 -21.38 -11.60 20.39
C LEU A 194 -20.56 -11.39 21.67
N THR A 195 -19.30 -10.99 21.53
CA THR A 195 -18.39 -10.63 22.63
C THR A 195 -17.46 -9.47 22.22
N ALA A 196 -16.64 -8.96 23.14
CA ALA A 196 -15.73 -7.86 22.88
C ALA A 196 -14.51 -8.34 22.09
N ARG A 197 -14.01 -7.51 21.16
CA ARG A 197 -12.87 -7.88 20.33
C ARG A 197 -11.60 -8.00 21.16
N HIS A 198 -11.43 -7.15 22.17
CA HIS A 198 -10.26 -7.22 23.05
C HIS A 198 -10.18 -8.48 23.93
N CYS A 199 -11.19 -9.35 23.90
CA CYS A 199 -11.16 -10.67 24.54
C CYS A 199 -10.54 -11.75 23.65
N LEU A 200 -10.52 -11.52 22.33
CA LEU A 200 -9.99 -12.43 21.32
C LEU A 200 -9.06 -11.61 20.42
N THR A 201 -7.81 -11.45 20.84
CA THR A 201 -6.86 -10.54 20.20
C THR A 201 -5.78 -11.24 19.40
N ASP A 202 -5.55 -12.54 19.58
CA ASP A 202 -4.45 -13.26 18.95
C ASP A 202 -4.57 -13.23 17.43
N ALA A 203 -3.56 -12.63 16.76
CA ALA A 203 -3.54 -12.47 15.32
C ALA A 203 -3.55 -13.80 14.55
N ASN A 204 -3.11 -14.89 15.18
CA ASN A 204 -3.14 -16.26 14.63
C ASN A 204 -4.40 -17.03 15.05
N HIS A 205 -5.36 -16.37 15.71
CA HIS A 205 -6.59 -16.97 16.22
C HIS A 205 -6.34 -18.11 17.22
N ALA A 206 -5.19 -18.15 17.89
CA ALA A 206 -4.90 -19.23 18.84
C ALA A 206 -5.87 -19.25 20.03
N ASP A 207 -6.24 -18.06 20.52
CA ASP A 207 -7.28 -17.85 21.53
C ASP A 207 -8.64 -18.35 21.04
N LEU A 208 -9.04 -17.98 19.82
CA LEU A 208 -10.29 -18.41 19.20
C LEU A 208 -10.37 -19.92 19.00
N LEU A 209 -9.29 -20.55 18.52
CA LEU A 209 -9.23 -22.00 18.35
C LEU A 209 -9.35 -22.74 19.67
N SER A 210 -8.93 -22.14 20.78
CA SER A 210 -9.09 -22.70 22.12
C SER A 210 -10.48 -22.40 22.73
N ALA A 211 -11.16 -21.36 22.25
CA ALA A 211 -12.34 -20.83 22.88
C ALA A 211 -13.54 -21.78 22.90
N SER A 212 -14.35 -21.68 23.95
CA SER A 212 -15.63 -22.40 24.10
C SER A 212 -16.60 -21.61 24.96
N VAL A 213 -17.89 -21.71 24.66
CA VAL A 213 -18.95 -20.94 25.33
C VAL A 213 -19.86 -21.84 26.14
N THR A 214 -20.22 -21.43 27.36
CA THR A 214 -21.34 -22.01 28.10
C THR A 214 -22.35 -20.95 28.54
N PHE A 215 -23.62 -21.31 28.51
CA PHE A 215 -24.74 -20.48 28.97
C PHE A 215 -25.24 -20.90 30.36
N ASP A 216 -24.80 -22.06 30.83
CA ASP A 216 -25.39 -22.74 31.99
C ASP A 216 -24.82 -22.23 33.33
N TYR A 217 -23.70 -21.49 33.32
CA TYR A 217 -22.97 -21.06 34.51
C TYR A 217 -23.69 -19.96 35.31
N ALA A 218 -24.75 -20.35 36.02
CA ALA A 218 -25.56 -19.49 36.88
C ALA A 218 -26.03 -20.23 38.13
N THR A 219 -26.07 -19.52 39.25
CA THR A 219 -26.56 -20.03 40.54
C THR A 219 -28.02 -19.65 40.77
N ALA A 220 -28.67 -20.31 41.74
CA ALA A 220 -29.92 -19.81 42.30
C ALA A 220 -29.70 -18.46 43.01
N CYS A 221 -30.78 -17.75 43.36
CA CYS A 221 -30.64 -16.40 43.93
C CYS A 221 -29.84 -16.41 45.25
N ASP A 222 -29.95 -17.47 46.04
CA ASP A 222 -29.21 -17.70 47.30
C ASP A 222 -27.77 -18.24 47.11
N GLY A 223 -27.30 -18.37 45.87
CA GLY A 223 -25.96 -18.86 45.55
C GLY A 223 -25.84 -20.38 45.46
N THR A 224 -26.92 -21.13 45.70
CA THR A 224 -26.91 -22.59 45.59
C THR A 224 -26.86 -23.07 44.13
N ARG A 225 -26.35 -24.29 43.92
CA ARG A 225 -26.38 -24.96 42.62
C ARG A 225 -27.82 -25.29 42.22
N PRO A 226 -28.31 -24.86 41.04
CA PRO A 226 -29.67 -25.17 40.61
C PRO A 226 -29.93 -26.69 40.51
N PRO A 227 -31.14 -27.18 40.87
CA PRO A 227 -31.48 -28.59 40.73
C PRO A 227 -31.35 -29.08 39.28
N GLY A 228 -30.65 -30.21 39.08
CA GLY A 228 -30.45 -30.80 37.75
C GLY A 228 -29.48 -30.03 36.84
N HIS A 229 -28.71 -29.09 37.39
CA HIS A 229 -27.74 -28.30 36.62
C HIS A 229 -26.64 -29.18 35.99
N VAL A 230 -26.51 -29.05 34.67
CA VAL A 230 -25.45 -29.64 33.84
C VAL A 230 -24.88 -28.53 32.97
N THR A 231 -23.59 -28.25 33.12
CA THR A 231 -22.88 -27.29 32.25
C THR A 231 -22.53 -27.96 30.93
N ARG A 232 -22.92 -27.33 29.82
CA ARG A 232 -22.52 -27.73 28.48
C ARG A 232 -21.71 -26.64 27.82
N PHE A 233 -20.61 -27.02 27.19
CA PHE A 233 -19.85 -26.12 26.34
C PHE A 233 -20.10 -26.38 24.86
N PHE A 234 -20.12 -25.29 24.10
CA PHE A 234 -20.17 -25.25 22.65
C PHE A 234 -18.84 -24.70 22.14
N LYS A 235 -18.27 -25.36 21.15
CA LYS A 235 -16.95 -24.98 20.61
C LYS A 235 -17.11 -23.75 19.72
N VAL A 236 -16.18 -22.80 19.77
CA VAL A 236 -16.10 -21.73 18.78
C VAL A 236 -15.41 -22.26 17.53
N ILE A 237 -15.99 -22.03 16.34
CA ILE A 237 -15.50 -22.59 15.08
C ILE A 237 -15.12 -21.54 14.02
N GLU A 238 -15.56 -20.29 14.17
CA GLU A 238 -15.43 -19.26 13.13
C GLU A 238 -15.63 -17.86 13.73
N GLU A 239 -14.90 -16.85 13.22
CA GLU A 239 -15.31 -15.44 13.32
C GLU A 239 -16.23 -15.09 12.16
N VAL A 240 -17.44 -14.62 12.46
CA VAL A 240 -18.51 -14.37 11.48
C VAL A 240 -18.53 -12.90 11.04
N ALA A 241 -18.33 -12.01 12.00
CA ALA A 241 -18.27 -10.56 11.78
C ALA A 241 -17.52 -9.91 12.94
N PHE A 242 -16.86 -8.79 12.70
CA PHE A 242 -16.14 -8.05 13.73
C PHE A 242 -16.06 -6.57 13.38
N GLY A 243 -15.82 -5.73 14.37
CA GLY A 243 -15.56 -4.30 14.15
C GLY A 243 -14.14 -4.02 13.69
N VAL A 244 -13.16 -4.81 14.16
CA VAL A 244 -11.75 -4.80 13.77
C VAL A 244 -11.20 -6.24 13.88
N ALA A 245 -10.22 -6.64 13.06
CA ALA A 245 -9.72 -8.03 13.12
C ALA A 245 -8.72 -8.26 14.26
N ALA A 246 -8.35 -9.52 14.48
CA ALA A 246 -7.38 -9.96 15.48
C ALA A 246 -5.97 -9.45 15.10
N THR A 247 -5.40 -8.55 15.88
CA THR A 247 -4.11 -7.90 15.54
C THR A 247 -3.12 -7.88 16.71
N GLY A 248 -3.44 -8.55 17.80
CA GLY A 248 -2.74 -8.43 19.07
C GLY A 248 -3.03 -7.13 19.83
N VAL A 249 -3.80 -6.19 19.24
CA VAL A 249 -4.18 -4.94 19.91
C VAL A 249 -5.12 -5.23 21.06
N THR A 250 -4.66 -4.93 22.28
CA THR A 250 -5.37 -5.29 23.50
C THR A 250 -6.48 -4.30 23.91
N GLN A 251 -6.60 -3.15 23.25
CA GLN A 251 -7.60 -2.10 23.53
C GLN A 251 -8.04 -1.35 22.24
N PRO A 252 -8.90 -1.94 21.40
CA PRO A 252 -9.43 -1.27 20.20
C PRO A 252 -10.44 -0.17 20.56
N PRO A 253 -10.70 0.80 19.64
CA PRO A 253 -11.70 1.84 19.87
C PRO A 253 -13.10 1.25 20.12
N VAL A 254 -13.87 1.89 21.02
CA VAL A 254 -15.21 1.43 21.43
C VAL A 254 -16.14 1.14 20.24
N ALA A 255 -16.06 1.94 19.18
CA ALA A 255 -16.90 1.79 17.99
C ALA A 255 -16.71 0.44 17.26
N VAL A 256 -15.53 -0.16 17.39
CA VAL A 256 -15.10 -1.37 16.68
C VAL A 256 -14.73 -2.53 17.61
N ASP A 257 -14.84 -2.36 18.92
CA ASP A 257 -14.51 -3.37 19.93
C ASP A 257 -15.61 -4.43 20.09
N TRP A 258 -15.86 -5.17 19.03
CA TRP A 258 -16.85 -6.24 19.01
C TRP A 258 -16.46 -7.32 17.99
N VAL A 259 -16.81 -8.56 18.32
CA VAL A 259 -16.66 -9.72 17.45
C VAL A 259 -17.85 -10.66 17.65
N VAL A 260 -18.31 -11.23 16.55
CA VAL A 260 -19.33 -12.26 16.49
C VAL A 260 -18.67 -13.55 16.05
N VAL A 261 -18.79 -14.58 16.87
CA VAL A 261 -18.25 -15.91 16.59
C VAL A 261 -19.37 -16.93 16.40
N ARG A 262 -19.10 -17.97 15.61
CA ARG A 262 -20.01 -19.10 15.40
C ARG A 262 -19.72 -20.21 16.40
N LEU A 263 -20.77 -20.78 16.95
CA LEU A 263 -20.71 -21.93 17.85
C LEU A 263 -21.06 -23.23 17.12
N ASP A 264 -20.28 -24.29 17.35
CA ASP A 264 -20.62 -25.65 16.93
C ASP A 264 -21.76 -26.19 17.80
N ALA A 265 -22.98 -25.99 17.31
CA ALA A 265 -24.20 -26.45 17.95
C ALA A 265 -25.20 -26.94 16.91
N PRO A 266 -25.81 -28.13 17.12
CA PRO A 266 -26.89 -28.57 16.25
C PRO A 266 -28.13 -27.67 16.43
N PRO A 267 -28.99 -27.55 15.40
CA PRO A 267 -30.19 -26.72 15.48
C PRO A 267 -31.03 -27.03 16.71
N GLY A 268 -31.35 -26.01 17.49
CA GLY A 268 -32.16 -26.12 18.71
C GLY A 268 -31.40 -26.56 19.98
N ALA A 269 -30.08 -26.77 19.92
CA ALA A 269 -29.28 -27.06 21.12
C ALA A 269 -28.98 -25.83 21.97
N LEU A 270 -29.03 -24.63 21.37
CA LEU A 270 -28.79 -23.36 22.01
C LEU A 270 -30.08 -22.68 22.48
N PRO A 271 -30.00 -21.79 23.50
CA PRO A 271 -31.10 -20.93 23.92
C PRO A 271 -31.66 -20.06 22.78
N ALA A 272 -32.84 -19.47 22.99
CA ALA A 272 -33.38 -18.53 22.02
C ALA A 272 -32.49 -17.26 21.94
N PRO A 273 -32.05 -16.85 20.75
CA PRO A 273 -31.19 -15.67 20.61
C PRO A 273 -31.94 -14.37 20.89
N LEU A 274 -31.19 -13.35 21.31
CA LEU A 274 -31.71 -12.01 21.53
C LEU A 274 -31.63 -11.17 20.26
N GLN A 275 -32.60 -10.30 20.09
CA GLN A 275 -32.68 -9.42 18.93
C GLN A 275 -31.94 -8.10 19.19
N ILE A 276 -31.25 -7.60 18.17
CA ILE A 276 -30.54 -6.31 18.23
C ILE A 276 -31.49 -5.17 17.84
N ARG A 277 -31.62 -4.20 18.74
CA ARG A 277 -32.43 -2.99 18.52
C ARG A 277 -31.71 -2.03 17.60
N SER A 278 -32.38 -1.56 16.55
CA SER A 278 -31.81 -0.60 15.58
C SER A 278 -31.84 0.84 16.06
N THR A 279 -32.69 1.19 17.03
CA THR A 279 -32.80 2.54 17.58
C THR A 279 -31.89 2.69 18.80
N GLY A 280 -31.16 3.80 18.86
CA GLY A 280 -30.31 4.15 19.99
C GLY A 280 -31.09 4.28 21.31
N LEU A 281 -30.35 4.34 22.42
CA LEU A 281 -30.90 4.59 23.75
C LEU A 281 -31.30 6.06 23.93
N MET A 282 -32.48 6.29 24.49
CA MET A 282 -32.95 7.59 24.93
C MET A 282 -32.74 7.75 26.43
N SER A 283 -32.40 8.96 26.85
CA SER A 283 -32.30 9.30 28.28
C SER A 283 -33.63 9.02 28.99
N GLY A 284 -33.59 8.37 30.15
CA GLY A 284 -34.74 7.91 30.92
C GLY A 284 -35.16 6.45 30.66
N GLU A 285 -34.56 5.75 29.69
CA GLU A 285 -34.87 4.34 29.45
C GLU A 285 -34.33 3.43 30.56
N THR A 286 -35.14 2.44 30.97
CA THR A 286 -34.69 1.36 31.86
C THR A 286 -33.78 0.41 31.08
N VAL A 287 -32.59 0.19 31.62
CA VAL A 287 -31.59 -0.72 31.06
C VAL A 287 -31.09 -1.70 32.12
N PHE A 288 -30.63 -2.87 31.68
CA PHE A 288 -30.00 -3.86 32.54
C PHE A 288 -28.91 -4.63 31.79
N THR A 289 -28.04 -5.31 32.54
CA THR A 289 -26.96 -6.14 31.97
C THR A 289 -26.89 -7.49 32.68
N MET A 290 -26.25 -8.46 32.02
CA MET A 290 -25.84 -9.73 32.61
C MET A 290 -24.41 -10.04 32.19
N HIS A 291 -23.59 -10.47 33.15
CA HIS A 291 -22.14 -10.57 32.98
C HIS A 291 -21.52 -11.58 33.95
N HIS A 292 -20.27 -11.95 33.69
CA HIS A 292 -19.45 -12.88 34.47
C HIS A 292 -18.21 -12.14 35.04
N PRO A 293 -18.38 -11.30 36.08
CA PRO A 293 -17.27 -10.56 36.67
C PRO A 293 -16.22 -11.51 37.25
N ASN A 294 -14.95 -11.31 36.91
CA ASN A 294 -13.78 -12.15 37.22
C ASN A 294 -13.99 -13.66 36.95
N GLY A 295 -14.77 -14.00 35.91
CA GLY A 295 -15.14 -15.39 35.62
C GLY A 295 -16.05 -16.02 36.67
N ALA A 296 -16.80 -15.22 37.42
CA ALA A 296 -17.75 -15.69 38.41
C ALA A 296 -19.06 -16.21 37.79
N ALA A 297 -19.89 -16.86 38.64
CA ALA A 297 -21.25 -17.20 38.27
C ALA A 297 -22.04 -15.94 37.85
N LYS A 298 -22.91 -16.10 36.86
CA LYS A 298 -23.61 -15.01 36.16
C LYS A 298 -24.32 -14.03 37.11
N LYS A 299 -23.98 -12.74 36.99
CA LYS A 299 -24.55 -11.63 37.76
C LYS A 299 -25.44 -10.74 36.89
N THR A 300 -26.31 -9.96 37.54
CA THR A 300 -27.19 -8.99 36.88
C THR A 300 -27.40 -7.75 37.75
N GLN A 301 -27.72 -6.65 37.08
CA GLN A 301 -28.02 -5.35 37.67
C GLN A 301 -28.84 -4.52 36.68
N ALA A 302 -29.59 -3.55 37.18
CA ALA A 302 -30.44 -2.68 36.38
C ALA A 302 -30.33 -1.22 36.84
N GLY A 303 -30.62 -0.31 35.93
CA GLY A 303 -30.64 1.13 36.20
C GLY A 303 -31.35 1.88 35.08
N THR A 304 -31.10 3.19 35.02
CA THR A 304 -31.70 4.08 34.03
C THR A 304 -30.60 4.72 33.20
N PHE A 305 -30.74 4.71 31.88
CA PHE A 305 -29.81 5.37 30.99
C PHE A 305 -30.01 6.89 31.07
N THR A 306 -28.99 7.64 31.45
CA THR A 306 -29.08 9.10 31.63
C THR A 306 -28.63 9.90 30.41
N GLY A 307 -28.12 9.25 29.36
CA GLY A 307 -27.51 9.87 28.18
C GLY A 307 -25.98 9.81 28.23
N GLY A 308 -25.34 9.58 27.08
CA GLY A 308 -23.89 9.40 26.98
C GLY A 308 -23.42 7.99 27.38
N SER A 309 -22.41 7.88 28.24
CA SER A 309 -21.93 6.62 28.79
C SER A 309 -22.92 6.04 29.82
N VAL A 310 -22.87 4.72 30.03
CA VAL A 310 -23.67 4.06 31.07
C VAL A 310 -22.99 4.27 32.41
N THR A 311 -23.70 4.85 33.37
CA THR A 311 -23.15 5.16 34.70
C THR A 311 -23.87 4.43 35.83
N GLY A 312 -23.15 4.16 36.92
CA GLY A 312 -23.71 3.58 38.14
C GLY A 312 -23.93 2.07 38.09
N PHE A 313 -23.34 1.39 37.10
CA PHE A 313 -23.33 -0.06 37.00
C PHE A 313 -21.95 -0.57 37.44
N ASP A 314 -21.96 -1.59 38.27
CA ASP A 314 -20.77 -2.23 38.80
C ASP A 314 -20.19 -3.24 37.80
N TYR A 315 -18.89 -3.17 37.50
CA TYR A 315 -18.21 -4.19 36.69
C TYR A 315 -16.91 -4.64 37.34
N ALA A 316 -16.39 -5.75 36.84
CA ALA A 316 -15.03 -6.18 37.09
C ALA A 316 -14.50 -6.91 35.85
N GLY A 317 -13.18 -7.10 35.75
CA GLY A 317 -12.50 -7.80 34.65
C GLY A 317 -13.25 -9.08 34.26
N GLY A 318 -13.49 -9.32 32.97
CA GLY A 318 -14.33 -10.43 32.49
C GLY A 318 -15.81 -10.14 32.31
N SER A 319 -16.25 -8.98 32.79
CA SER A 319 -17.52 -8.41 32.35
C SER A 319 -17.46 -7.89 30.90
N SER A 320 -16.25 -7.72 30.35
CA SER A 320 -16.01 -7.44 28.94
C SER A 320 -16.80 -8.40 28.06
N GLY A 321 -17.38 -7.88 26.98
CA GLY A 321 -18.23 -8.68 26.09
C GLY A 321 -19.71 -8.77 26.50
N SER A 322 -20.07 -8.45 27.75
CA SER A 322 -21.48 -8.38 28.16
C SER A 322 -22.25 -7.35 27.35
N SER A 323 -23.51 -7.62 27.02
CA SER A 323 -24.34 -6.66 26.29
C SER A 323 -25.24 -5.85 27.22
N LEU A 324 -25.67 -4.69 26.75
CA LEU A 324 -26.66 -3.87 27.44
C LEU A 324 -28.05 -4.14 26.87
N PHE A 325 -29.05 -4.31 27.74
CA PHE A 325 -30.41 -4.68 27.37
C PHE A 325 -31.42 -3.62 27.80
N ASP A 326 -32.50 -3.43 27.04
CA ASP A 326 -33.67 -2.65 27.48
C ASP A 326 -34.65 -3.49 28.30
N ALA A 327 -35.70 -2.86 28.84
CA ALA A 327 -36.74 -3.54 29.63
C ALA A 327 -37.48 -4.67 28.89
N ASN A 328 -37.37 -4.74 27.55
CA ASN A 328 -37.93 -5.80 26.72
C ASN A 328 -36.90 -6.90 26.40
N GLY A 329 -35.66 -6.80 26.89
CA GLY A 329 -34.59 -7.76 26.66
C GLY A 329 -34.00 -7.71 25.25
N LEU A 330 -34.14 -6.59 24.54
CA LEU A 330 -33.43 -6.37 23.27
C LEU A 330 -32.01 -5.88 23.55
N VAL A 331 -31.06 -6.25 22.68
CA VAL A 331 -29.68 -5.76 22.73
C VAL A 331 -29.65 -4.30 22.25
N VAL A 332 -29.30 -3.38 23.14
CA VAL A 332 -29.30 -1.92 22.90
C VAL A 332 -27.91 -1.30 22.95
N GLY A 333 -26.97 -1.96 23.62
CA GLY A 333 -25.54 -1.76 23.48
C GLY A 333 -24.91 -3.10 23.14
N GLY A 334 -23.91 -3.10 22.25
CA GLY A 334 -23.12 -4.28 21.90
C GLY A 334 -22.26 -4.75 23.08
N PRO A 335 -21.04 -5.25 22.86
CA PRO A 335 -20.11 -5.59 23.93
C PRO A 335 -19.73 -4.41 24.84
N LEU A 336 -19.63 -4.66 26.15
CA LEU A 336 -18.92 -3.80 27.08
C LEU A 336 -17.45 -3.72 26.63
N SER A 337 -17.02 -2.53 26.25
CA SER A 337 -15.73 -2.30 25.59
C SER A 337 -14.70 -1.69 26.55
N SER A 338 -15.07 -0.58 27.19
CA SER A 338 -14.16 0.15 28.07
C SER A 338 -14.91 0.78 29.25
N GLY A 339 -14.16 1.15 30.28
CA GLY A 339 -14.71 1.79 31.47
C GLY A 339 -13.65 2.46 32.31
N GLY A 340 -14.04 3.49 33.04
CA GLY A 340 -13.20 4.19 34.01
C GLY A 340 -14.06 4.77 35.13
N GLY A 341 -13.74 4.41 36.38
CA GLY A 341 -14.55 4.78 37.53
C GLY A 341 -16.00 4.30 37.37
N CYS A 342 -16.96 5.19 37.53
CA CYS A 342 -18.38 4.85 37.47
C CYS A 342 -19.02 4.91 36.09
N SER A 343 -18.22 5.02 35.03
CA SER A 343 -18.69 5.23 33.66
C SER A 343 -18.13 4.15 32.74
N VAL A 344 -19.01 3.53 31.95
CA VAL A 344 -18.64 2.52 30.97
C VAL A 344 -19.22 2.81 29.59
N SER A 345 -18.54 2.29 28.59
CA SER A 345 -18.89 2.44 27.19
C SER A 345 -19.12 1.07 26.56
N TYR A 346 -20.19 1.00 25.77
CA TYR A 346 -20.58 -0.16 25.00
C TYR A 346 -20.33 0.10 23.53
N ALA A 347 -19.88 -0.93 22.80
CA ALA A 347 -19.82 -0.85 21.35
C ALA A 347 -21.23 -0.57 20.79
N PRO A 348 -21.38 0.24 19.72
CA PRO A 348 -22.69 0.58 19.19
C PRO A 348 -23.43 -0.66 18.66
N ALA A 349 -24.62 -0.95 19.17
CA ALA A 349 -25.46 -2.04 18.66
C ALA A 349 -25.76 -1.91 17.15
N ALA A 350 -25.85 -0.68 16.65
CA ALA A 350 -26.00 -0.39 15.23
C ALA A 350 -24.79 -0.85 14.39
N ALA A 351 -23.56 -0.72 14.90
CA ALA A 351 -22.36 -1.15 14.22
C ALA A 351 -22.31 -2.68 14.09
N VAL A 352 -22.64 -3.40 15.18
CA VAL A 352 -22.76 -4.87 15.17
C VAL A 352 -23.81 -5.32 14.14
N LYS A 353 -24.99 -4.70 14.15
CA LYS A 353 -26.07 -5.03 13.20
C LYS A 353 -25.68 -4.75 11.75
N ALA A 354 -24.98 -3.64 11.49
CA ALA A 354 -24.48 -3.30 10.16
C ALA A 354 -23.43 -4.32 9.69
N GLY A 355 -22.48 -4.69 10.56
CA GLY A 355 -21.45 -5.68 10.23
C GLY A 355 -21.98 -7.11 10.04
N LEU A 356 -23.06 -7.50 10.73
CA LEU A 356 -23.76 -8.76 10.45
C LEU A 356 -24.49 -8.77 9.11
N SER A 357 -24.90 -7.59 8.62
CA SER A 357 -25.55 -7.43 7.32
C SER A 357 -24.51 -7.33 6.18
N ASN A 358 -23.27 -6.94 6.51
CA ASN A 358 -22.15 -6.73 5.60
C ASN A 358 -20.81 -7.13 6.29
N PRO A 359 -20.47 -8.43 6.42
CA PRO A 359 -19.23 -8.83 7.08
C PRO A 359 -17.99 -8.34 6.31
N PRO A 360 -16.87 -8.01 6.98
CA PRO A 360 -15.64 -7.65 6.29
C PRO A 360 -15.24 -8.81 5.34
N PRO A 361 -15.01 -8.53 4.05
CA PRO A 361 -15.01 -9.58 3.05
C PRO A 361 -13.73 -10.45 3.12
N PRO A 362 -13.82 -11.76 2.85
CA PRO A 362 -12.67 -12.56 2.39
C PRO A 362 -12.06 -11.92 1.13
N PRO A 363 -10.85 -12.29 0.66
CA PRO A 363 -10.30 -11.74 -0.59
C PRO A 363 -11.36 -11.88 -1.67
N GLN A 364 -11.91 -10.74 -2.13
CA GLN A 364 -12.98 -10.80 -3.10
C GLN A 364 -12.38 -11.36 -4.39
N PRO A 365 -13.05 -12.32 -5.04
CA PRO A 365 -12.68 -12.70 -6.39
C PRO A 365 -12.56 -11.44 -7.24
N ILE A 366 -11.45 -11.33 -7.98
CA ILE A 366 -11.18 -10.18 -8.85
C ILE A 366 -11.33 -10.61 -10.30
N ASP A 367 -12.04 -9.79 -11.07
CA ASP A 367 -12.04 -9.89 -12.51
C ASP A 367 -11.02 -8.91 -13.07
N VAL A 368 -9.98 -9.42 -13.72
CA VAL A 368 -8.97 -8.61 -14.39
C VAL A 368 -9.06 -8.73 -15.90
N MET A 369 -8.98 -7.60 -16.60
CA MET A 369 -8.76 -7.55 -18.04
C MET A 369 -7.33 -7.09 -18.32
N VAL A 370 -6.56 -7.93 -19.02
CA VAL A 370 -5.31 -7.50 -19.64
C VAL A 370 -5.69 -6.72 -20.91
N VAL A 371 -5.33 -5.44 -20.95
CA VAL A 371 -5.57 -4.54 -22.09
C VAL A 371 -4.24 -4.30 -22.77
N PHE A 372 -4.07 -4.94 -23.91
CA PHE A 372 -2.77 -5.14 -24.54
C PHE A 372 -2.66 -4.32 -25.82
N ASP A 373 -1.73 -3.37 -25.84
CA ASP A 373 -1.42 -2.58 -27.02
C ASP A 373 -0.73 -3.43 -28.09
N ARG A 374 -1.24 -3.34 -29.32
CA ARG A 374 -0.67 -3.97 -30.51
C ARG A 374 -0.50 -2.97 -31.65
N SER A 375 -0.27 -1.70 -31.33
CA SER A 375 0.07 -0.61 -32.25
C SER A 375 1.32 -0.91 -33.10
N GLY A 376 1.57 -0.11 -34.12
CA GLY A 376 2.76 -0.23 -34.97
C GLY A 376 4.08 -0.02 -34.21
N SER A 377 4.12 0.87 -33.22
CA SER A 377 5.30 1.14 -32.38
C SER A 377 5.80 -0.09 -31.64
N MET A 378 4.91 -1.01 -31.27
CA MET A 378 5.26 -2.28 -30.59
C MET A 378 6.17 -3.20 -31.44
N ALA A 379 6.30 -2.95 -32.75
CA ALA A 379 7.22 -3.67 -33.63
C ALA A 379 8.69 -3.27 -33.43
N THR A 380 8.95 -2.11 -32.82
CA THR A 380 10.30 -1.57 -32.61
C THR A 380 11.06 -2.37 -31.55
N SER A 381 12.39 -2.25 -31.54
CA SER A 381 13.25 -2.93 -30.57
C SER A 381 13.07 -2.37 -29.17
N ALA A 382 12.89 -3.24 -28.18
CA ALA A 382 13.02 -2.89 -26.77
C ALA A 382 14.50 -2.82 -26.37
N PRO A 383 14.88 -1.92 -25.47
CA PRO A 383 16.18 -1.99 -24.80
C PRO A 383 16.28 -3.25 -23.91
N PRO A 384 17.48 -3.85 -23.73
CA PRO A 384 18.68 -3.67 -24.56
C PRO A 384 18.49 -4.33 -25.94
N VAL A 385 19.12 -3.76 -26.97
CA VAL A 385 18.95 -4.14 -28.40
C VAL A 385 18.91 -5.67 -28.60
N GLY A 386 17.80 -6.22 -29.12
CA GLY A 386 17.74 -7.63 -29.52
C GLY A 386 16.34 -8.21 -29.73
N ARG A 387 15.33 -7.73 -29.01
CA ARG A 387 13.93 -8.20 -29.11
C ARG A 387 12.97 -7.04 -29.35
N SER A 388 11.82 -7.28 -29.97
CA SER A 388 10.80 -6.26 -30.15
C SER A 388 10.07 -5.97 -28.83
N LYS A 389 9.56 -4.76 -28.66
CA LYS A 389 8.68 -4.35 -27.55
C LYS A 389 7.52 -5.33 -27.37
N LEU A 390 6.89 -5.74 -28.48
CA LEU A 390 5.84 -6.77 -28.48
C LEU A 390 6.31 -8.10 -27.90
N ALA A 391 7.49 -8.59 -28.28
CA ALA A 391 7.98 -9.88 -27.82
C ALA A 391 8.27 -9.88 -26.32
N GLU A 392 8.80 -8.77 -25.79
CA GLU A 392 9.00 -8.57 -24.35
C GLU A 392 7.66 -8.49 -23.59
N ALA A 393 6.70 -7.77 -24.16
CA ALA A 393 5.34 -7.62 -23.64
C ALA A 393 4.56 -8.94 -23.58
N GLN A 394 4.68 -9.78 -24.61
CA GLN A 394 4.05 -11.11 -24.63
C GLN A 394 4.56 -11.99 -23.49
N ASP A 395 5.88 -12.00 -23.24
CA ASP A 395 6.46 -12.78 -22.14
C ASP A 395 6.03 -12.25 -20.76
N ALA A 396 5.95 -10.92 -20.60
CA ALA A 396 5.52 -10.29 -19.35
C ALA A 396 4.02 -10.51 -19.05
N ALA A 397 3.17 -10.41 -20.07
CA ALA A 397 1.76 -10.74 -19.95
C ALA A 397 1.56 -12.24 -19.67
N ALA A 398 2.38 -13.11 -20.26
CA ALA A 398 2.34 -14.54 -19.98
C ALA A 398 2.70 -14.86 -18.52
N LEU A 399 3.72 -14.19 -17.97
CA LEU A 399 4.07 -14.26 -16.54
C LEU A 399 2.87 -13.87 -15.67
N PHE A 400 2.24 -12.73 -15.94
CA PHE A 400 1.08 -12.26 -15.16
C PHE A 400 -0.10 -13.23 -15.21
N VAL A 401 -0.49 -13.70 -16.40
CA VAL A 401 -1.57 -14.68 -16.57
C VAL A 401 -1.29 -15.95 -15.76
N GLN A 402 -0.05 -16.43 -15.75
CA GLN A 402 0.33 -17.60 -14.95
C GLN A 402 0.36 -17.31 -13.43
N LEU A 403 0.66 -16.07 -13.03
CA LEU A 403 0.62 -15.61 -11.65
C LEU A 403 -0.80 -15.49 -11.07
N VAL A 404 -1.83 -15.20 -11.89
CA VAL A 404 -3.23 -15.17 -11.41
C VAL A 404 -3.61 -16.50 -10.71
N ARG A 405 -4.33 -16.41 -9.58
CA ARG A 405 -4.60 -17.56 -8.70
C ARG A 405 -5.65 -18.48 -9.31
N ASP A 406 -5.38 -19.78 -9.31
CA ASP A 406 -6.36 -20.78 -9.70
C ASP A 406 -7.23 -21.16 -8.51
N GLY A 407 -8.53 -21.36 -8.73
CA GLY A 407 -9.45 -21.88 -7.71
C GLY A 407 -9.93 -20.88 -6.65
N GLN A 408 -9.54 -19.60 -6.74
CA GLN A 408 -9.99 -18.51 -5.83
C GLN A 408 -11.18 -17.70 -6.37
N GLY A 409 -11.77 -18.13 -7.49
CA GLY A 409 -12.83 -17.39 -8.18
C GLY A 409 -12.33 -16.25 -9.07
N ASP A 410 -11.03 -15.94 -9.04
CA ASP A 410 -10.40 -14.93 -9.90
C ASP A 410 -10.60 -15.26 -11.38
N ARG A 411 -10.89 -14.23 -12.17
CA ARG A 411 -11.08 -14.33 -13.61
C ARG A 411 -10.13 -13.42 -14.36
N VAL A 412 -9.63 -13.88 -15.50
CA VAL A 412 -8.78 -13.11 -16.40
C VAL A 412 -9.34 -13.17 -17.81
N GLY A 413 -9.33 -12.04 -18.50
CA GLY A 413 -9.64 -11.92 -19.92
C GLY A 413 -8.62 -11.06 -20.64
N LEU A 414 -8.76 -10.97 -21.96
CA LEU A 414 -7.82 -10.27 -22.85
C LEU A 414 -8.58 -9.38 -23.83
N VAL A 415 -8.19 -8.11 -23.85
CA VAL A 415 -8.53 -7.16 -24.92
C VAL A 415 -7.22 -6.75 -25.57
N THR A 416 -7.21 -6.68 -26.90
CA THR A 416 -6.10 -6.08 -27.65
C THR A 416 -6.58 -4.86 -28.41
N PHE A 417 -5.73 -3.86 -28.59
CA PHE A 417 -6.11 -2.65 -29.32
C PHE A 417 -4.98 -2.12 -30.21
N SER A 418 -5.36 -1.52 -31.34
CA SER A 418 -4.54 -0.60 -32.12
C SER A 418 -5.41 0.50 -32.73
N THR A 419 -5.58 0.54 -34.06
CA THR A 419 -6.63 1.34 -34.73
C THR A 419 -8.02 0.83 -34.36
N THR A 420 -8.15 -0.47 -34.12
CA THR A 420 -9.39 -1.14 -33.71
C THR A 420 -9.15 -1.95 -32.44
N THR A 421 -10.21 -2.25 -31.71
CA THR A 421 -10.18 -3.10 -30.52
C THR A 421 -10.77 -4.47 -30.79
N ASP A 422 -10.18 -5.51 -30.22
CA ASP A 422 -10.71 -6.86 -30.22
C ASP A 422 -10.85 -7.35 -28.77
N LEU A 423 -12.07 -7.73 -28.35
CA LEU A 423 -12.28 -8.56 -27.17
C LEU A 423 -11.91 -9.99 -27.54
N VAL A 424 -10.65 -10.37 -27.28
CA VAL A 424 -10.11 -11.67 -27.66
C VAL A 424 -10.71 -12.75 -26.77
N ASP A 425 -10.72 -12.53 -25.46
CA ASP A 425 -11.36 -13.42 -24.49
C ASP A 425 -12.10 -12.60 -23.42
N PRO A 426 -13.38 -12.91 -23.13
CA PRO A 426 -14.05 -12.36 -21.97
C PRO A 426 -13.42 -12.90 -20.66
N PRO A 427 -13.63 -12.25 -19.50
CA PRO A 427 -13.16 -12.76 -18.23
C PRO A 427 -13.64 -14.20 -17.96
N GLN A 428 -12.69 -15.13 -17.85
CA GLN A 428 -12.94 -16.53 -17.53
C GLN A 428 -12.19 -16.94 -16.27
N PRO A 429 -12.66 -17.96 -15.52
CA PRO A 429 -11.91 -18.50 -14.39
C PRO A 429 -10.46 -18.77 -14.76
N ALA A 430 -9.51 -18.32 -13.92
CA ALA A 430 -8.07 -18.33 -14.24
C ALA A 430 -7.57 -19.69 -14.75
N ALA A 431 -8.03 -20.78 -14.15
CA ALA A 431 -7.67 -22.15 -14.56
C ALA A 431 -8.06 -22.48 -16.01
N ALA A 432 -9.18 -21.95 -16.50
CA ALA A 432 -9.62 -22.12 -17.89
C ALA A 432 -8.88 -21.16 -18.84
N ALA A 433 -8.70 -19.91 -18.41
CA ALA A 433 -8.11 -18.86 -19.22
C ALA A 433 -6.61 -19.10 -19.51
N LYS A 434 -5.84 -19.63 -18.56
CA LYS A 434 -4.38 -19.85 -18.71
C LYS A 434 -4.02 -20.66 -19.95
N GLY A 435 -4.71 -21.76 -20.21
CA GLY A 435 -4.43 -22.61 -21.37
C GLY A 435 -4.71 -21.92 -22.70
N VAL A 436 -5.76 -21.10 -22.76
CA VAL A 436 -6.20 -20.39 -23.96
C VAL A 436 -5.31 -19.17 -24.24
N LEU A 437 -5.08 -18.36 -23.20
CA LEU A 437 -4.37 -17.09 -23.32
C LEU A 437 -2.89 -17.26 -23.64
N VAL A 438 -2.21 -18.24 -23.01
CA VAL A 438 -0.75 -18.36 -23.14
C VAL A 438 -0.26 -19.71 -23.67
N GLY A 439 -1.11 -20.74 -23.70
CA GLY A 439 -0.73 -22.08 -24.17
C GLY A 439 0.16 -22.84 -23.17
N PRO A 440 0.77 -23.97 -23.57
CA PRO A 440 1.72 -24.70 -22.74
C PRO A 440 3.06 -23.97 -22.60
N ALA A 441 3.85 -24.32 -21.56
CA ALA A 441 5.22 -23.83 -21.40
C ALA A 441 6.03 -24.03 -22.71
N PRO A 442 6.79 -23.03 -23.18
CA PRO A 442 7.22 -21.81 -22.47
C PRO A 442 6.23 -20.63 -22.52
N PHE A 443 4.94 -20.88 -22.81
CA PHE A 443 3.83 -19.92 -22.75
C PHE A 443 3.80 -18.89 -23.89
N THR A 444 4.15 -19.35 -25.10
CA THR A 444 4.36 -18.49 -26.28
C THR A 444 3.38 -18.75 -27.43
N THR A 445 2.39 -19.65 -27.25
CA THR A 445 1.55 -20.15 -28.36
C THR A 445 0.03 -19.92 -28.16
N GLY A 446 -0.39 -19.37 -27.03
CA GLY A 446 -1.79 -18.95 -26.82
C GLY A 446 -2.13 -17.63 -27.53
N HIS A 447 -3.33 -17.10 -27.27
CA HIS A 447 -3.80 -15.86 -27.88
C HIS A 447 -2.84 -14.66 -27.69
N ILE A 448 -2.16 -14.55 -26.54
CA ILE A 448 -1.14 -13.53 -26.29
C ILE A 448 0.04 -13.69 -27.26
N GLY A 449 0.54 -14.92 -27.44
CA GLY A 449 1.65 -15.20 -28.36
C GLY A 449 1.32 -15.00 -29.84
N ALA A 450 0.03 -15.00 -30.19
CA ALA A 450 -0.47 -14.76 -31.54
C ALA A 450 -0.65 -13.27 -31.89
N ILE A 451 -0.49 -12.36 -30.92
CA ILE A 451 -0.61 -10.92 -31.16
C ILE A 451 0.46 -10.47 -32.15
N THR A 452 0.07 -9.61 -33.10
CA THR A 452 0.96 -9.00 -34.10
C THR A 452 0.81 -7.47 -34.05
N PRO A 453 1.90 -6.70 -34.22
CA PRO A 453 1.85 -5.25 -34.12
C PRO A 453 1.35 -4.63 -35.43
N GLY A 454 0.60 -3.54 -35.35
CA GLY A 454 0.20 -2.75 -36.52
C GLY A 454 -0.96 -1.79 -36.27
N GLY A 455 -0.98 -0.71 -37.05
CA GLY A 455 -2.00 0.33 -36.96
C GLY A 455 -1.62 1.43 -35.96
N ALA A 456 -2.64 2.20 -35.60
CA ALA A 456 -2.59 3.35 -34.70
C ALA A 456 -2.71 2.92 -33.23
N THR A 457 -2.76 3.90 -32.32
CA THR A 457 -2.83 3.67 -30.87
C THR A 457 -4.13 4.27 -30.30
N SER A 458 -5.11 3.41 -30.02
CA SER A 458 -6.41 3.81 -29.43
C SER A 458 -6.62 3.24 -28.02
N ILE A 459 -5.96 3.83 -27.04
CA ILE A 459 -5.99 3.39 -25.63
C ILE A 459 -7.43 3.38 -25.07
N GLY A 460 -8.21 4.42 -25.35
CA GLY A 460 -9.60 4.56 -24.89
C GLY A 460 -10.49 3.44 -25.41
N SER A 461 -10.28 3.01 -26.66
CA SER A 461 -11.00 1.86 -27.22
C SER A 461 -10.73 0.56 -26.45
N GLY A 462 -9.46 0.32 -26.08
CA GLY A 462 -9.03 -0.84 -25.29
C GLY A 462 -9.64 -0.86 -23.90
N ILE A 463 -9.53 0.26 -23.17
CA ILE A 463 -10.11 0.40 -21.83
C ILE A 463 -11.64 0.26 -21.88
N GLY A 464 -12.32 0.94 -22.81
CA GLY A 464 -13.77 0.90 -22.92
C GLY A 464 -14.32 -0.51 -23.15
N ASN A 465 -13.70 -1.29 -24.04
CA ASN A 465 -14.10 -2.68 -24.27
C ASN A 465 -13.82 -3.58 -23.05
N ALA A 466 -12.72 -3.35 -22.34
CA ALA A 466 -12.41 -4.08 -21.12
C ALA A 466 -13.46 -3.82 -20.02
N VAL A 467 -13.84 -2.57 -19.81
CA VAL A 467 -14.87 -2.17 -18.84
C VAL A 467 -16.23 -2.78 -19.19
N LEU A 468 -16.59 -2.80 -20.48
CA LEU A 468 -17.82 -3.44 -20.95
C LEU A 468 -17.81 -4.95 -20.66
N ALA A 469 -16.69 -5.64 -20.93
CA ALA A 469 -16.54 -7.06 -20.66
C ALA A 469 -16.59 -7.38 -19.15
N LEU A 470 -15.94 -6.57 -18.32
CA LEU A 470 -15.97 -6.70 -16.85
C LEU A 470 -17.37 -6.43 -16.27
N SER A 471 -18.09 -5.46 -16.83
CA SER A 471 -19.45 -5.13 -16.39
C SER A 471 -20.45 -6.25 -16.64
N ALA A 472 -20.25 -7.01 -17.72
CA ALA A 472 -21.05 -8.20 -18.01
C ALA A 472 -20.72 -9.40 -17.10
N ALA A 473 -19.56 -9.40 -16.44
CA ALA A 473 -19.03 -10.56 -15.75
C ALA A 473 -19.61 -10.74 -14.33
N GLY A 474 -20.08 -9.69 -13.64
CA GLY A 474 -20.75 -9.81 -12.33
C GLY A 474 -20.43 -8.68 -11.32
N THR A 475 -20.50 -9.02 -10.03
CA THR A 475 -20.31 -8.11 -8.88
C THR A 475 -18.91 -8.17 -8.24
N HIS A 476 -17.98 -8.91 -8.84
CA HIS A 476 -16.58 -8.97 -8.40
C HIS A 476 -15.91 -7.60 -8.48
N GLN A 477 -14.83 -7.40 -7.70
CA GLN A 477 -13.97 -6.25 -7.89
C GLN A 477 -13.34 -6.30 -9.29
N ARG A 478 -13.25 -5.14 -9.94
CA ARG A 478 -12.85 -5.03 -11.35
C ARG A 478 -11.50 -4.36 -11.45
N ALA A 479 -10.60 -4.96 -12.21
CA ALA A 479 -9.30 -4.40 -12.50
C ALA A 479 -9.00 -4.43 -14.01
N VAL A 480 -8.32 -3.39 -14.48
CA VAL A 480 -7.71 -3.31 -15.80
C VAL A 480 -6.21 -3.25 -15.59
N LEU A 481 -5.48 -4.12 -16.29
CA LEU A 481 -4.04 -4.01 -16.45
C LEU A 481 -3.76 -3.55 -17.88
N LEU A 482 -3.52 -2.26 -18.05
CA LEU A 482 -3.18 -1.65 -19.33
C LEU A 482 -1.67 -1.73 -19.57
N LEU A 483 -1.29 -2.28 -20.72
CA LEU A 483 0.05 -2.17 -21.26
C LEU A 483 0.00 -1.34 -22.55
N THR A 484 0.87 -0.34 -22.67
CA THR A 484 1.05 0.46 -23.89
C THR A 484 2.48 0.97 -24.03
N ASP A 485 2.94 1.15 -25.26
CA ASP A 485 4.25 1.75 -25.58
C ASP A 485 4.12 3.07 -26.35
N GLY A 486 2.91 3.60 -26.47
CA GLY A 486 2.57 4.55 -27.52
C GLY A 486 1.80 5.78 -27.07
N LEU A 487 1.79 6.76 -27.99
CA LEU A 487 1.02 7.99 -27.89
C LEU A 487 -0.37 7.75 -28.47
N GLN A 488 -1.40 8.05 -27.70
CA GLN A 488 -2.75 7.90 -28.19
C GLN A 488 -3.03 8.87 -29.35
N ASN A 489 -3.43 8.34 -30.50
CA ASN A 489 -3.58 9.13 -31.73
C ASN A 489 -4.79 8.74 -32.58
N THR A 490 -5.64 7.82 -32.11
CA THR A 490 -6.90 7.45 -32.78
C THR A 490 -8.03 7.25 -31.77
N ALA A 491 -9.20 7.80 -32.08
CA ALA A 491 -10.40 7.69 -31.25
C ALA A 491 -10.96 6.25 -31.22
N PRO A 492 -11.69 5.84 -30.17
CA PRO A 492 -11.99 6.58 -28.94
C PRO A 492 -10.77 6.95 -28.09
N MET A 493 -10.75 8.21 -27.63
CA MET A 493 -9.73 8.72 -26.73
C MET A 493 -10.01 8.32 -25.27
N VAL A 494 -9.00 8.30 -24.38
CA VAL A 494 -9.26 7.96 -22.95
C VAL A 494 -10.31 8.90 -22.36
N GLN A 495 -10.23 10.19 -22.68
CA GLN A 495 -11.15 11.24 -22.21
C GLN A 495 -12.61 10.96 -22.63
N ASP A 496 -12.83 10.24 -23.73
CA ASP A 496 -14.17 9.91 -24.24
C ASP A 496 -14.85 8.81 -23.41
N ILE A 497 -14.06 7.93 -22.78
CA ILE A 497 -14.56 6.74 -22.06
C ILE A 497 -14.39 6.83 -20.55
N GLU A 498 -13.63 7.82 -20.05
CA GLU A 498 -13.19 7.86 -18.65
C GLU A 498 -14.36 7.88 -17.66
N GLY A 499 -15.47 8.55 -18.02
CA GLY A 499 -16.69 8.56 -17.23
C GLY A 499 -17.38 7.19 -17.08
N SER A 500 -17.00 6.18 -17.87
CA SER A 500 -17.55 4.82 -17.81
C SER A 500 -16.79 3.87 -16.88
N LEU A 501 -15.60 4.24 -16.40
CA LEU A 501 -14.73 3.38 -15.61
C LEU A 501 -15.30 3.05 -14.21
N GLY A 502 -16.09 3.94 -13.63
CA GLY A 502 -16.71 3.73 -12.31
C GLY A 502 -15.67 3.38 -11.24
N ASN A 503 -15.88 2.28 -10.51
CA ASN A 503 -14.97 1.80 -9.46
C ASN A 503 -13.93 0.78 -9.99
N THR A 504 -13.68 0.76 -11.30
CA THR A 504 -12.70 -0.17 -11.91
C THR A 504 -11.29 0.31 -11.62
N ILE A 505 -10.45 -0.54 -11.02
CA ILE A 505 -9.05 -0.21 -10.76
C ILE A 505 -8.26 -0.23 -12.07
N VAL A 506 -7.52 0.82 -12.40
CA VAL A 506 -6.69 0.87 -13.62
C VAL A 506 -5.21 0.90 -13.28
N ASN A 507 -4.53 -0.24 -13.43
CA ASN A 507 -3.07 -0.31 -13.36
C ASN A 507 -2.49 -0.16 -14.76
N VAL A 508 -1.46 0.67 -14.90
CA VAL A 508 -0.87 1.03 -16.19
C VAL A 508 0.62 0.75 -16.18
N ILE A 509 1.08 0.01 -17.18
CA ILE A 509 2.49 -0.22 -17.46
C ILE A 509 2.82 0.42 -18.80
N GLY A 510 3.63 1.48 -18.77
CA GLY A 510 4.14 2.15 -19.98
C GLY A 510 5.50 1.58 -20.37
N LEU A 511 5.67 1.15 -21.63
CA LEU A 511 6.92 0.58 -22.13
C LEU A 511 7.68 1.57 -23.03
N GLY A 512 8.68 2.26 -22.47
CA GLY A 512 9.53 3.18 -23.21
C GLY A 512 9.96 4.44 -22.43
N SER A 513 10.49 5.41 -23.16
CA SER A 513 10.91 6.71 -22.66
C SER A 513 9.80 7.76 -22.81
N ASP A 514 9.98 8.97 -22.28
CA ASP A 514 9.05 10.09 -22.55
C ASP A 514 8.98 10.48 -24.06
N ALA A 515 9.81 9.88 -24.93
CA ALA A 515 9.68 9.99 -26.38
C ALA A 515 8.65 9.03 -27.00
N ASP A 516 8.28 7.98 -26.26
CA ASP A 516 7.45 6.86 -26.74
C ASP A 516 6.00 6.97 -26.22
N LEU A 517 5.80 7.55 -25.02
CA LEU A 517 4.55 7.49 -24.26
C LEU A 517 4.08 8.86 -23.82
N ASP A 518 2.75 9.02 -23.72
CA ASP A 518 2.14 10.13 -22.99
C ASP A 518 2.06 9.79 -21.50
N ALA A 519 3.20 9.93 -20.81
CA ALA A 519 3.30 9.58 -19.40
C ALA A 519 2.38 10.45 -18.50
N ALA A 520 2.02 11.67 -18.92
CA ALA A 520 1.06 12.51 -18.21
C ALA A 520 -0.35 11.89 -18.25
N LEU A 521 -0.82 11.47 -19.43
CA LEU A 521 -2.09 10.77 -19.60
C LEU A 521 -2.12 9.46 -18.81
N LEU A 522 -1.06 8.66 -18.89
CA LEU A 522 -0.97 7.36 -18.22
C LEU A 522 -0.93 7.48 -16.69
N THR A 523 -0.19 8.48 -16.17
CA THR A 523 -0.19 8.81 -14.74
C THR A 523 -1.59 9.16 -14.27
N ARG A 524 -2.26 10.06 -14.99
CA ARG A 524 -3.60 10.56 -14.67
C ARG A 524 -4.64 9.44 -14.65
N VAL A 525 -4.73 8.64 -15.71
CA VAL A 525 -5.75 7.58 -15.81
C VAL A 525 -5.53 6.48 -14.78
N ALA A 526 -4.29 6.17 -14.40
CA ALA A 526 -4.03 5.18 -13.35
C ALA A 526 -4.49 5.70 -11.97
N HIS A 527 -4.02 6.89 -11.59
CA HIS A 527 -4.24 7.42 -10.24
C HIS A 527 -5.69 7.87 -10.02
N ALA A 528 -6.34 8.44 -11.04
CA ALA A 528 -7.76 8.83 -10.95
C ALA A 528 -8.69 7.63 -10.71
N HIS A 529 -8.25 6.42 -11.04
CA HIS A 529 -9.01 5.18 -10.90
C HIS A 529 -8.35 4.19 -9.93
N GLY A 530 -7.62 4.68 -8.93
CA GLY A 530 -7.13 3.90 -7.79
C GLY A 530 -6.10 2.80 -8.12
N GLY A 531 -5.46 2.86 -9.28
CA GLY A 531 -4.31 2.02 -9.64
C GLY A 531 -3.02 2.82 -9.75
N HIS A 532 -1.97 2.20 -10.27
CA HIS A 532 -0.64 2.81 -10.37
C HIS A 532 -0.13 2.85 -11.81
N PHE A 533 0.58 3.92 -12.15
CA PHE A 533 1.40 3.98 -13.36
C PHE A 533 2.82 3.54 -13.03
N THR A 534 3.40 2.64 -13.84
CA THR A 534 4.81 2.26 -13.78
C THR A 534 5.42 2.34 -15.16
N ARG A 535 6.61 2.94 -15.27
CA ARG A 535 7.33 3.08 -16.54
C ARG A 535 8.47 2.06 -16.65
N ALA A 536 8.32 1.11 -17.57
CA ALA A 536 9.35 0.15 -17.95
C ALA A 536 10.24 0.72 -19.06
N THR A 537 11.54 0.81 -18.83
CA THR A 537 12.52 1.25 -19.83
C THR A 537 13.14 0.10 -20.63
N ASP A 538 13.05 -1.12 -20.11
CA ASP A 538 13.56 -2.34 -20.76
C ASP A 538 12.63 -3.54 -20.49
N GLY A 539 12.89 -4.65 -21.16
CA GLY A 539 12.10 -5.88 -21.01
C GLY A 539 12.17 -6.52 -19.62
N LEU A 540 13.25 -6.25 -18.87
CA LEU A 540 13.44 -6.79 -17.52
C LEU A 540 12.53 -6.06 -16.53
N ALA A 541 12.56 -4.72 -16.55
CA ALA A 541 11.65 -3.87 -15.80
C ALA A 541 10.18 -4.15 -16.14
N LEU A 542 9.88 -4.42 -17.42
CA LEU A 542 8.53 -4.78 -17.87
C LEU A 542 8.00 -6.02 -17.13
N ARG A 543 8.76 -7.13 -17.12
CA ARG A 543 8.35 -8.34 -16.39
C ARG A 543 8.21 -8.10 -14.88
N LYS A 544 9.10 -7.30 -14.30
CA LYS A 544 9.00 -6.89 -12.89
C LYS A 544 7.69 -6.17 -12.60
N PHE A 545 7.31 -5.18 -13.40
CA PHE A 545 6.08 -4.43 -13.16
C PHE A 545 4.80 -5.24 -13.41
N PHE A 546 4.83 -6.23 -14.30
CA PHE A 546 3.74 -7.21 -14.40
C PHE A 546 3.64 -8.09 -13.14
N GLY A 547 4.77 -8.55 -12.59
CA GLY A 547 4.81 -9.28 -11.32
C GLY A 547 4.30 -8.44 -10.14
N LEU A 548 4.74 -7.19 -10.04
CA LEU A 548 4.28 -6.24 -9.01
C LEU A 548 2.80 -5.90 -9.17
N SER A 549 2.31 -5.75 -10.40
CA SER A 549 0.87 -5.54 -10.65
C SER A 549 0.04 -6.73 -10.18
N PHE A 550 0.51 -7.96 -10.38
CA PHE A 550 -0.14 -9.13 -9.78
C PHE A 550 -0.14 -9.05 -8.25
N GLY A 551 1.02 -8.75 -7.64
CA GLY A 551 1.15 -8.57 -6.20
C GLY A 551 0.21 -7.51 -5.62
N ASN A 552 0.03 -6.40 -6.35
CA ASN A 552 -0.84 -5.30 -5.95
C ASN A 552 -2.33 -5.59 -6.16
N ILE A 553 -2.69 -6.32 -7.21
CA ILE A 553 -4.10 -6.63 -7.51
C ILE A 553 -4.59 -7.78 -6.64
N PHE A 554 -3.83 -8.88 -6.54
CA PHE A 554 -4.33 -10.14 -5.97
C PHE A 554 -3.77 -10.49 -4.59
N GLU A 555 -2.60 -9.97 -4.21
CA GLU A 555 -1.87 -10.39 -3.01
C GLU A 555 -1.57 -9.18 -2.08
N SER A 556 -0.69 -9.37 -1.09
CA SER A 556 -0.27 -8.32 -0.13
C SER A 556 0.97 -7.53 -0.60
N GLY A 557 1.25 -7.54 -1.90
CA GLY A 557 2.42 -6.85 -2.48
C GLY A 557 3.72 -7.64 -2.40
N ALA A 558 4.84 -6.92 -2.39
CA ALA A 558 6.19 -7.47 -2.45
C ALA A 558 6.95 -7.31 -1.13
N LEU A 559 7.71 -8.33 -0.74
CA LEU A 559 8.69 -8.26 0.34
C LEU A 559 9.96 -7.56 -0.11
N THR A 560 10.47 -7.93 -1.28
CA THR A 560 11.71 -7.40 -1.84
C THR A 560 11.78 -7.56 -3.36
N ASP A 561 12.45 -6.63 -4.05
CA ASP A 561 12.50 -6.59 -5.52
C ASP A 561 13.81 -6.16 -6.24
N PRO A 562 15.01 -6.50 -5.74
CA PRO A 562 16.25 -5.93 -6.25
C PRO A 562 16.67 -6.49 -7.62
N GLU A 563 17.60 -5.77 -8.24
CA GLU A 563 18.25 -6.15 -9.49
C GLU A 563 19.71 -6.58 -9.23
N ALA A 564 20.19 -7.54 -10.00
CA ALA A 564 21.56 -8.02 -9.90
C ALA A 564 22.12 -8.47 -11.26
N VAL A 565 23.44 -8.64 -11.31
CA VAL A 565 24.15 -9.17 -12.49
C VAL A 565 24.86 -10.43 -12.08
N LEU A 566 24.63 -11.52 -12.80
CA LEU A 566 25.42 -12.74 -12.67
C LEU A 566 26.56 -12.66 -13.68
N ARG A 567 27.79 -12.48 -13.19
CA ARG A 567 28.96 -12.32 -14.06
C ARG A 567 29.24 -13.60 -14.83
N SER A 568 29.84 -13.47 -16.00
CA SER A 568 30.31 -14.58 -16.86
C SER A 568 31.16 -15.60 -16.12
N SER A 569 31.98 -15.16 -15.16
CA SER A 569 32.80 -16.04 -14.31
C SER A 569 32.02 -16.79 -13.22
N GLU A 570 30.80 -16.36 -12.92
CA GLU A 570 30.00 -16.85 -11.80
C GLU A 570 29.00 -17.91 -12.28
N LYS A 571 29.01 -19.07 -11.62
CA LYS A 571 28.03 -20.14 -11.84
C LYS A 571 26.76 -19.95 -11.00
N THR A 572 26.93 -19.33 -9.83
CA THR A 572 25.91 -19.14 -8.81
C THR A 572 26.10 -17.74 -8.20
N SER A 573 25.01 -17.06 -7.87
CA SER A 573 25.04 -15.78 -7.16
C SER A 573 25.41 -15.95 -5.69
N GLU A 574 25.75 -14.84 -5.03
CA GLU A 574 25.71 -14.76 -3.57
C GLU A 574 24.27 -15.03 -3.06
N PRO A 575 24.11 -15.63 -1.86
CA PRO A 575 22.80 -15.83 -1.25
C PRO A 575 22.03 -14.52 -1.08
N GLN A 576 20.77 -14.54 -1.48
CA GLN A 576 19.82 -13.45 -1.37
C GLN A 576 18.82 -13.79 -0.26
N GLY A 577 18.69 -12.91 0.73
CA GLY A 577 17.86 -13.14 1.92
C GLY A 577 16.59 -12.28 1.93
N PHE A 578 15.52 -12.80 2.52
CA PHE A 578 14.29 -12.08 2.84
C PHE A 578 13.62 -12.69 4.07
N ASP A 579 12.93 -11.87 4.84
CA ASP A 579 12.28 -12.30 6.08
C ASP A 579 10.78 -12.51 5.89
N VAL A 580 10.27 -13.56 6.53
CA VAL A 580 8.84 -13.92 6.58
C VAL A 580 8.40 -13.83 8.03
N CYS A 581 7.36 -13.05 8.29
CA CYS A 581 6.83 -12.71 9.60
C CYS A 581 5.29 -12.78 9.59
N GLY A 582 4.76 -13.99 9.47
CA GLY A 582 3.32 -14.27 9.49
C GLY A 582 2.65 -14.39 8.12
N GLU A 583 3.37 -14.26 7.01
CA GLU A 583 2.82 -14.46 5.67
C GLU A 583 2.36 -15.92 5.46
N GLU A 584 1.30 -16.08 4.68
CA GLU A 584 0.65 -17.37 4.40
C GLU A 584 1.21 -18.04 3.14
N ARG A 585 1.82 -17.26 2.26
CA ARG A 585 2.45 -17.74 1.02
C ARG A 585 3.53 -16.76 0.59
N ILE A 586 4.61 -17.31 0.04
CA ILE A 586 5.59 -16.55 -0.73
C ILE A 586 5.62 -17.04 -2.19
N THR A 587 5.80 -16.11 -3.12
CA THR A 587 6.03 -16.40 -4.54
C THR A 587 7.29 -15.70 -4.98
N LEU A 588 8.37 -16.46 -5.16
CA LEU A 588 9.60 -15.95 -5.74
C LEU A 588 9.44 -15.94 -7.26
N VAL A 589 9.50 -14.76 -7.87
CA VAL A 589 9.54 -14.55 -9.32
C VAL A 589 10.96 -14.16 -9.71
N LEU A 590 11.58 -14.88 -10.63
CA LEU A 590 12.90 -14.60 -11.18
C LEU A 590 12.78 -14.30 -12.66
N THR A 591 13.39 -13.23 -13.13
CA THR A 591 13.37 -12.79 -14.54
C THR A 591 14.77 -12.39 -14.98
N TRP A 592 15.09 -12.55 -16.26
CA TRP A 592 16.41 -12.21 -16.81
C TRP A 592 16.32 -11.69 -18.25
N ASP A 593 17.41 -11.10 -18.74
CA ASP A 593 17.47 -10.47 -20.08
C ASP A 593 17.91 -11.44 -21.20
N GLU A 594 18.82 -12.37 -20.92
CA GLU A 594 19.41 -13.28 -21.92
C GLU A 594 18.72 -14.66 -21.97
N GLU A 595 17.88 -14.91 -22.99
CA GLU A 595 17.19 -16.19 -23.18
C GLU A 595 18.16 -17.37 -23.33
N SER A 596 19.31 -17.17 -23.98
CA SER A 596 20.28 -18.26 -24.20
C SER A 596 20.96 -18.73 -22.90
N THR A 597 20.82 -17.99 -21.80
CA THR A 597 21.36 -18.36 -20.49
C THR A 597 20.26 -18.49 -19.44
N PRO A 598 19.47 -19.57 -19.48
CA PRO A 598 18.36 -19.76 -18.54
C PRO A 598 18.84 -19.86 -17.09
N LEU A 599 18.08 -19.26 -16.17
CA LEU A 599 18.39 -19.22 -14.74
C LEU A 599 17.40 -20.05 -13.90
N ARG A 600 17.84 -20.46 -12.71
CA ARG A 600 16.99 -21.03 -11.66
C ARG A 600 17.33 -20.48 -10.29
N ALA A 601 16.35 -20.45 -9.39
CA ALA A 601 16.57 -20.18 -7.97
C ALA A 601 16.62 -21.50 -7.18
N ARG A 602 17.47 -21.55 -6.16
CA ARG A 602 17.44 -22.58 -5.09
C ARG A 602 17.05 -21.93 -3.79
N ILE A 603 15.80 -22.14 -3.37
CA ILE A 603 15.25 -21.58 -2.13
C ILE A 603 15.62 -22.48 -0.96
N GLN A 604 15.99 -21.87 0.17
CA GLN A 604 16.31 -22.53 1.43
C GLN A 604 15.39 -22.00 2.53
N THR A 605 14.87 -22.91 3.36
CA THR A 605 14.09 -22.59 4.55
C THR A 605 14.97 -21.92 5.62
N PRO A 606 14.40 -21.33 6.68
CA PRO A 606 15.15 -20.77 7.79
C PRO A 606 16.09 -21.77 8.49
N ALA A 607 15.75 -23.06 8.50
CA ALA A 607 16.64 -24.13 8.98
C ALA A 607 17.75 -24.53 7.98
N GLY A 608 17.85 -23.87 6.82
CA GLY A 608 18.85 -24.13 5.78
C GLY A 608 18.50 -25.30 4.84
N LYS A 609 17.27 -25.82 4.89
CA LYS A 609 16.86 -26.93 4.02
C LYS A 609 16.51 -26.41 2.63
N THR A 610 17.15 -26.95 1.59
CA THR A 610 16.83 -26.57 0.20
C THR A 610 15.49 -27.18 -0.23
N LEU A 611 14.60 -26.35 -0.77
CA LEU A 611 13.29 -26.76 -1.27
C LEU A 611 13.43 -27.67 -2.51
N SER A 612 12.58 -28.69 -2.56
CA SER A 612 12.54 -29.62 -3.69
C SER A 612 11.61 -29.10 -4.78
N GLU A 613 12.15 -28.78 -5.96
CA GLU A 613 11.36 -28.37 -7.14
C GLU A 613 10.33 -29.43 -7.57
N ARG A 614 10.49 -30.71 -7.18
CA ARG A 614 9.48 -31.75 -7.42
C ARG A 614 8.20 -31.54 -6.61
N VAL A 615 8.31 -30.91 -5.44
CA VAL A 615 7.21 -30.65 -4.52
C VAL A 615 6.53 -29.33 -4.90
N ILE A 616 7.31 -28.25 -5.03
CA ILE A 616 6.79 -26.89 -5.29
C ILE A 616 6.44 -26.63 -6.77
N ARG A 617 6.90 -27.48 -7.70
CA ARG A 617 6.59 -27.45 -9.14
C ARG A 617 6.69 -26.05 -9.76
N PRO A 618 7.91 -25.53 -10.00
CA PRO A 618 8.06 -24.20 -10.59
C PRO A 618 7.44 -24.09 -11.97
N VAL A 619 6.91 -22.90 -12.26
CA VAL A 619 6.40 -22.55 -13.59
C VAL A 619 7.49 -21.77 -14.32
N ARG A 620 7.81 -22.16 -15.55
CA ARG A 620 8.92 -21.61 -16.33
C ARG A 620 8.43 -21.12 -17.69
N GLY A 621 8.65 -19.84 -17.97
CA GLY A 621 8.57 -19.25 -19.29
C GLY A 621 9.94 -19.23 -19.97
N ARG A 622 10.07 -18.35 -20.96
CA ARG A 622 11.28 -18.17 -21.77
C ARG A 622 12.44 -17.58 -20.97
N ASN A 623 12.20 -16.44 -20.33
CA ASN A 623 13.19 -15.65 -19.59
C ASN A 623 12.69 -15.26 -18.18
N TRP A 624 11.77 -16.06 -17.66
CA TRP A 624 11.23 -15.93 -16.32
C TRP A 624 10.85 -17.29 -15.74
N ALA A 625 10.85 -17.39 -14.42
CA ALA A 625 10.35 -18.53 -13.67
C ALA A 625 9.78 -18.05 -12.33
N PHE A 626 8.80 -18.77 -11.77
CA PHE A 626 8.39 -18.52 -10.40
C PHE A 626 8.17 -19.80 -9.60
N TRP A 627 8.37 -19.68 -8.29
CA TRP A 627 8.18 -20.73 -7.29
C TRP A 627 7.16 -20.22 -6.27
N ARG A 628 6.01 -20.90 -6.17
CA ARG A 628 5.03 -20.64 -5.10
C ARG A 628 5.27 -21.59 -3.95
N VAL A 629 5.31 -21.05 -2.74
CA VAL A 629 5.51 -21.81 -1.50
C VAL A 629 4.41 -21.39 -0.53
N ASP A 630 3.44 -22.28 -0.31
CA ASP A 630 2.45 -22.12 0.76
C ASP A 630 3.13 -22.33 2.12
N LEU A 631 2.77 -21.50 3.10
CA LEU A 631 3.39 -21.48 4.43
C LEU A 631 2.37 -21.84 5.53
N PRO A 632 2.77 -22.66 6.53
CA PRO A 632 4.11 -23.21 6.73
C PRO A 632 4.47 -24.29 5.71
N HIS A 633 5.73 -24.29 5.25
CA HIS A 633 6.29 -25.34 4.40
C HIS A 633 7.15 -26.26 5.26
N ASP A 634 6.85 -27.56 5.27
CA ASP A 634 7.55 -28.55 6.12
C ASP A 634 7.60 -28.17 7.62
N GLY A 635 6.58 -27.43 8.10
CA GLY A 635 6.50 -26.94 9.48
C GLY A 635 7.27 -25.64 9.77
N GLU A 636 7.95 -25.08 8.77
CA GLU A 636 8.67 -23.81 8.85
C GLU A 636 7.83 -22.69 8.19
N ARG A 637 7.71 -21.53 8.86
CA ARG A 637 7.06 -20.32 8.32
C ARG A 637 7.94 -19.11 8.54
N ASP A 638 8.05 -18.69 9.80
CA ASP A 638 8.67 -17.41 10.16
C ASP A 638 10.21 -17.53 10.21
N GLY A 639 10.89 -16.44 9.87
CA GLY A 639 12.33 -16.30 9.93
C GLY A 639 12.98 -15.95 8.59
N HIS A 640 14.31 -16.06 8.57
CA HIS A 640 15.12 -15.65 7.42
C HIS A 640 15.16 -16.73 6.34
N TRP A 641 14.50 -16.47 5.21
CA TRP A 641 14.57 -17.30 4.03
C TRP A 641 15.68 -16.80 3.12
N GLN A 642 16.30 -17.71 2.38
CA GLN A 642 17.33 -17.33 1.43
C GLN A 642 17.25 -18.13 0.14
N PHE A 643 17.79 -17.59 -0.94
CA PHE A 643 17.94 -18.32 -2.19
C PHE A 643 19.20 -17.91 -2.95
N THR A 644 19.65 -18.79 -3.82
CA THR A 644 20.74 -18.50 -4.77
C THR A 644 20.25 -18.65 -6.21
N VAL A 645 20.79 -17.84 -7.11
CA VAL A 645 20.50 -17.90 -8.55
C VAL A 645 21.61 -18.65 -9.25
N GLU A 646 21.26 -19.66 -10.04
CA GLU A 646 22.20 -20.52 -10.76
C GLU A 646 21.89 -20.55 -12.26
N ARG A 647 22.94 -20.66 -13.08
CA ARG A 647 22.80 -20.94 -14.52
C ARG A 647 22.34 -22.38 -14.71
N ILE A 648 21.33 -22.59 -15.56
CA ILE A 648 20.93 -23.92 -16.01
C ILE A 648 21.83 -24.33 -17.17
N PRO A 649 22.53 -25.48 -17.09
CA PRO A 649 23.35 -25.96 -18.20
C PRO A 649 22.50 -26.22 -19.45
N VAL A 650 22.76 -25.47 -20.52
CA VAL A 650 22.18 -25.67 -21.86
C VAL A 650 23.10 -26.62 -22.64
N GLY A 651 22.56 -27.74 -23.10
CA GLY A 651 23.35 -28.85 -23.65
C GLY A 651 24.02 -28.57 -25.01
N GLY A 652 25.26 -29.03 -25.15
CA GLY A 652 26.08 -29.01 -26.38
C GLY A 652 27.53 -29.43 -26.07
N GLU A 653 28.26 -29.99 -27.03
CA GLU A 653 29.67 -30.43 -26.84
C GLU A 653 30.62 -29.25 -26.60
N PHE A 654 30.23 -28.04 -27.06
CA PHE A 654 30.92 -26.77 -26.85
C PHE A 654 29.89 -25.66 -26.60
N PRO A 655 29.39 -25.49 -25.36
CA PRO A 655 28.52 -24.36 -25.06
C PRO A 655 29.31 -23.05 -25.26
N PRO A 656 28.69 -21.99 -25.80
CA PRO A 656 29.34 -20.70 -25.90
C PRO A 656 29.78 -20.22 -24.49
N PRO A 657 30.90 -19.49 -24.36
CA PRO A 657 31.32 -18.96 -23.08
C PRO A 657 30.20 -18.08 -22.51
N PRO A 658 29.82 -18.27 -21.23
CA PRO A 658 28.71 -17.55 -20.63
C PRO A 658 29.00 -16.04 -20.60
N GLY A 659 28.03 -15.25 -21.05
CA GLY A 659 28.05 -13.79 -20.89
C GLY A 659 27.61 -13.36 -19.49
N ASP A 660 27.81 -12.08 -19.17
CA ASP A 660 27.17 -11.44 -18.03
C ASP A 660 25.65 -11.40 -18.29
N VAL A 661 24.85 -11.72 -17.27
CA VAL A 661 23.37 -11.79 -17.39
C VAL A 661 22.75 -10.92 -16.32
N ARG A 662 21.91 -9.96 -16.71
CA ARG A 662 21.13 -9.17 -15.74
C ARG A 662 19.90 -9.98 -15.36
N TYR A 663 19.62 -10.02 -14.07
CA TYR A 663 18.42 -10.66 -13.55
C TYR A 663 17.80 -9.81 -12.45
N GLN A 664 16.50 -10.00 -12.29
CA GLN A 664 15.70 -9.39 -11.23
C GLN A 664 14.92 -10.48 -10.52
N TYR A 665 14.74 -10.32 -9.23
CA TYR A 665 13.85 -11.16 -8.47
C TYR A 665 12.85 -10.34 -7.69
N LEU A 666 11.67 -10.91 -7.51
CA LEU A 666 10.57 -10.32 -6.79
C LEU A 666 9.99 -11.38 -5.87
N VAL A 667 9.97 -11.11 -4.57
CA VAL A 667 9.33 -12.01 -3.60
C VAL A 667 7.97 -11.41 -3.26
N LEU A 668 6.92 -11.97 -3.86
CA LEU A 668 5.54 -11.61 -3.54
C LEU A 668 5.04 -12.38 -2.34
N CYS A 669 4.11 -11.82 -1.58
CA CYS A 669 3.54 -12.49 -0.42
C CYS A 669 2.02 -12.36 -0.32
N ALA A 670 1.39 -13.38 0.24
CA ALA A 670 0.01 -13.34 0.71
C ALA A 670 0.02 -13.24 2.25
N GLY A 671 -0.89 -12.43 2.80
CA GLY A 671 -0.95 -12.16 4.24
C GLY A 671 -0.01 -11.04 4.68
N GLY A 672 -0.07 -10.70 5.97
CA GLY A 672 0.63 -9.54 6.53
C GLY A 672 0.11 -8.18 6.03
N PRO A 673 0.77 -7.06 6.38
CA PRO A 673 0.41 -5.73 5.90
C PRO A 673 0.77 -5.54 4.42
N LYS A 674 0.14 -4.59 3.77
CA LYS A 674 0.40 -4.18 2.39
C LYS A 674 0.84 -2.72 2.39
N LEU A 675 1.99 -2.45 1.78
CA LEU A 675 2.42 -1.09 1.50
C LEU A 675 1.76 -0.62 0.20
N THR A 676 1.00 0.46 0.27
CA THR A 676 0.26 1.04 -0.85
C THR A 676 0.71 2.49 -1.05
N ALA A 677 1.07 2.86 -2.27
CA ALA A 677 1.36 4.26 -2.59
C ALA A 677 0.05 5.03 -2.74
N LEU A 678 0.00 6.26 -2.24
CA LEU A 678 -1.15 7.17 -2.36
C LEU A 678 -0.73 8.42 -3.15
N PRO A 679 -0.38 8.27 -4.46
CA PRO A 679 0.07 9.40 -5.26
C PRO A 679 -1.08 10.39 -5.49
N PRO A 680 -0.76 11.68 -5.73
CA PRO A 680 -1.76 12.68 -6.03
C PRO A 680 -2.54 12.34 -7.30
N THR A 681 -3.84 12.62 -7.28
CA THR A 681 -4.75 12.43 -8.41
C THR A 681 -4.81 13.64 -9.35
N ARG A 682 -4.32 14.81 -8.89
CA ARG A 682 -4.19 16.03 -9.69
C ARG A 682 -2.98 15.97 -10.62
N ARG A 683 -2.99 16.79 -11.67
CA ARG A 683 -1.78 17.07 -12.46
C ARG A 683 -0.73 17.76 -11.59
N LEU A 684 0.54 17.47 -11.90
CA LEU A 684 1.69 18.04 -11.22
C LEU A 684 2.50 18.85 -12.22
N TYR A 685 2.83 20.07 -11.82
CA TYR A 685 3.64 20.98 -12.59
C TYR A 685 5.01 21.20 -11.94
N THR A 686 6.00 21.61 -12.74
CA THR A 686 7.29 22.00 -12.19
C THR A 686 7.14 23.17 -11.21
N GLY A 687 7.74 23.02 -10.03
CA GLY A 687 7.61 23.96 -8.91
C GLY A 687 6.44 23.65 -7.96
N ASP A 688 5.55 22.70 -8.29
CA ASP A 688 4.51 22.28 -7.35
C ASP A 688 5.12 21.50 -6.17
N PRO A 689 4.64 21.71 -4.93
CA PRO A 689 4.95 20.81 -3.84
C PRO A 689 4.34 19.43 -4.10
N LEU A 690 5.06 18.38 -3.71
CA LEU A 690 4.62 16.99 -3.77
C LEU A 690 4.53 16.40 -2.37
N ASP A 691 3.34 15.95 -2.00
CA ASP A 691 3.09 15.18 -0.79
C ASP A 691 3.37 13.70 -1.13
N LEU A 692 4.43 13.14 -0.54
CA LEU A 692 4.77 11.73 -0.69
C LEU A 692 4.04 10.92 0.36
N THR A 693 2.91 10.33 0.00
CA THR A 693 2.07 9.57 0.93
C THR A 693 2.08 8.08 0.59
N THR A 694 2.25 7.24 1.60
CA THR A 694 2.11 5.78 1.51
C THR A 694 1.33 5.27 2.71
N ALA A 695 0.70 4.11 2.57
CA ALA A 695 -0.10 3.49 3.60
C ALA A 695 0.36 2.05 3.82
N LEU A 696 0.67 1.68 5.06
CA LEU A 696 1.06 0.32 5.45
C LEU A 696 -0.03 -0.30 6.31
N HIS A 697 -0.94 -1.06 5.69
CA HIS A 697 -2.10 -1.63 6.37
C HIS A 697 -2.24 -3.12 6.17
N TYR A 698 -2.61 -3.82 7.23
CA TYR A 698 -3.19 -5.16 7.13
C TYR A 698 -4.54 -5.11 6.40
N PRO A 699 -5.04 -6.23 5.84
CA PRO A 699 -6.32 -6.26 5.12
C PRO A 699 -7.53 -5.74 5.93
N ASN A 700 -7.43 -5.77 7.26
CA ASN A 700 -8.41 -5.25 8.22
C ASN A 700 -8.24 -3.76 8.57
N ARG A 701 -7.32 -3.06 7.88
CA ARG A 701 -6.96 -1.64 8.07
C ARG A 701 -6.22 -1.27 9.36
N THR A 702 -5.70 -2.24 10.12
CA THR A 702 -4.72 -1.92 11.17
C THR A 702 -3.32 -1.78 10.58
N PHE A 703 -2.35 -1.30 11.34
CA PHE A 703 -0.98 -1.06 10.88
C PHE A 703 0.06 -1.51 11.92
N PRO A 704 1.29 -1.84 11.51
CA PRO A 704 2.38 -2.15 12.44
C PRO A 704 2.83 -0.89 13.22
N ALA A 705 2.98 -1.01 14.54
CA ALA A 705 3.27 0.13 15.42
C ALA A 705 4.72 0.65 15.37
N ASP A 706 5.65 -0.14 14.81
CA ASP A 706 7.09 0.16 14.71
C ASP A 706 7.57 0.22 13.25
N ALA A 707 6.69 0.65 12.34
CA ALA A 707 7.02 0.73 10.93
C ALA A 707 7.87 1.97 10.60
N GLU A 708 8.95 1.77 9.87
CA GLU A 708 9.76 2.82 9.24
C GLU A 708 9.57 2.76 7.72
N VAL A 709 9.19 3.88 7.10
CA VAL A 709 9.01 3.95 5.66
C VAL A 709 10.01 4.92 5.04
N THR A 710 10.70 4.46 4.00
CA THR A 710 11.64 5.27 3.21
C THR A 710 11.26 5.19 1.74
N VAL A 711 11.24 6.33 1.05
CA VAL A 711 11.02 6.42 -0.39
C VAL A 711 12.32 6.81 -1.08
N HIS A 712 12.75 5.98 -2.04
CA HIS A 712 13.77 6.32 -3.01
C HIS A 712 13.11 6.95 -4.23
N VAL A 713 13.51 8.18 -4.56
CA VAL A 713 12.97 8.94 -5.68
C VAL A 713 14.06 9.16 -6.72
N THR A 714 13.87 8.61 -7.91
CA THR A 714 14.71 8.93 -9.07
C THR A 714 14.01 10.01 -9.90
N ARG A 715 14.58 11.21 -9.91
CA ARG A 715 14.05 12.36 -10.65
C ARG A 715 14.91 12.72 -11.86
N PRO A 716 14.33 13.25 -12.95
CA PRO A 716 15.08 13.88 -14.03
C PRO A 716 15.69 15.22 -13.58
N ASP A 717 16.90 15.53 -14.07
CA ASP A 717 17.56 16.82 -13.88
C ASP A 717 17.60 17.66 -15.18
N THR A 718 17.21 17.08 -16.31
CA THR A 718 17.10 17.76 -17.61
C THR A 718 15.65 17.73 -18.08
N ALA A 719 15.04 18.90 -18.28
CA ALA A 719 13.67 19.01 -18.77
C ALA A 719 13.56 18.65 -20.27
N LEU A 720 12.43 18.07 -20.69
CA LEU A 720 12.21 17.68 -22.09
C LEU A 720 12.14 18.89 -23.02
N GLY A 721 11.54 19.99 -22.57
CA GLY A 721 11.55 21.27 -23.28
C GLY A 721 12.96 21.81 -23.57
N GLN A 722 13.93 21.54 -22.69
CA GLN A 722 15.34 21.92 -22.91
C GLN A 722 15.96 21.09 -24.05
N LEU A 723 15.73 19.78 -24.08
CA LEU A 723 16.26 18.90 -25.13
C LEU A 723 15.75 19.32 -26.52
N THR A 724 14.46 19.61 -26.63
CA THR A 724 13.83 20.02 -27.89
C THR A 724 14.21 21.43 -28.33
N THR A 725 14.37 22.37 -27.38
CA THR A 725 14.89 23.72 -27.68
C THR A 725 16.31 23.65 -28.24
N GLN A 726 17.18 22.81 -27.66
CA GLN A 726 18.57 22.67 -28.11
C GLN A 726 18.69 21.98 -29.47
N SER A 727 17.86 20.96 -29.75
CA SER A 727 17.89 20.24 -31.02
C SER A 727 17.14 20.95 -32.16
N GLY A 728 16.20 21.84 -31.84
CA GLY A 728 15.24 22.38 -32.80
C GLY A 728 14.14 21.36 -33.18
N LEU A 729 12.93 21.88 -33.38
CA LEU A 729 11.76 21.06 -33.69
C LEU A 729 11.88 20.40 -35.07
N ARG A 730 11.70 19.09 -35.13
CA ARG A 730 11.60 18.33 -36.37
C ARG A 730 10.16 18.31 -36.89
N PRO A 731 9.94 18.14 -38.20
CA PRO A 731 8.60 17.95 -38.74
C PRO A 731 7.90 16.74 -38.09
N PRO A 732 6.56 16.79 -37.91
CA PRO A 732 5.80 15.65 -37.44
C PRO A 732 5.97 14.46 -38.41
N GLN A 733 5.87 13.24 -37.88
CA GLN A 733 6.02 12.01 -38.67
C GLN A 733 4.64 11.40 -38.97
N PRO A 734 4.15 11.49 -40.22
CA PRO A 734 2.90 10.85 -40.61
C PRO A 734 3.11 9.34 -40.77
N GLY A 735 2.11 8.55 -40.38
CA GLY A 735 2.19 7.09 -40.44
C GLY A 735 0.93 6.43 -39.89
N GLY A 736 0.94 5.09 -39.82
CA GLY A 736 -0.12 4.33 -39.16
C GLY A 736 -0.21 4.62 -37.66
N ASP A 737 0.92 4.96 -37.04
CA ASP A 737 1.04 5.45 -35.67
C ASP A 737 1.75 6.81 -35.74
N SER A 738 0.98 7.88 -35.93
CA SER A 738 1.51 9.22 -36.22
C SER A 738 2.11 9.86 -34.98
N LEU A 739 3.24 10.56 -35.16
CA LEU A 739 3.91 11.32 -34.11
C LEU A 739 3.81 12.82 -34.40
N ASP A 740 3.51 13.59 -33.37
CA ASP A 740 3.66 15.04 -33.43
C ASP A 740 5.14 15.45 -33.54
N ALA A 741 5.35 16.74 -33.78
CA ALA A 741 6.67 17.31 -33.98
C ALA A 741 7.58 17.20 -32.73
N PHE A 742 7.00 17.27 -31.53
CA PHE A 742 7.74 17.22 -30.27
C PHE A 742 8.28 15.80 -30.03
N HIS A 743 7.41 14.79 -30.09
CA HIS A 743 7.79 13.40 -29.89
C HIS A 743 8.68 12.88 -31.02
N ALA A 744 8.44 13.27 -32.28
CA ALA A 744 9.36 12.97 -33.38
C ALA A 744 10.77 13.55 -33.14
N THR A 745 10.86 14.71 -32.49
CA THR A 745 12.14 15.31 -32.09
C THR A 745 12.80 14.51 -30.97
N LEU A 746 12.05 14.16 -29.91
CA LEU A 746 12.57 13.34 -28.80
C LEU A 746 13.07 11.96 -29.26
N GLN A 747 12.31 11.26 -30.11
CA GLN A 747 12.74 9.97 -30.64
C GLN A 747 14.02 10.09 -31.48
N ALA A 748 14.16 11.17 -32.24
CA ALA A 748 15.38 11.41 -32.98
C ALA A 748 16.59 11.71 -32.07
N ILE A 749 16.39 12.44 -30.98
CA ILE A 749 17.41 12.68 -29.97
C ILE A 749 17.84 11.35 -29.34
N ALA A 750 16.88 10.51 -28.94
CA ALA A 750 17.15 9.19 -28.39
C ALA A 750 17.93 8.31 -29.38
N ALA A 751 17.50 8.27 -30.65
CA ALA A 751 18.19 7.52 -31.71
C ALA A 751 19.65 7.98 -31.91
N SER A 752 19.90 9.29 -31.83
CA SER A 752 21.26 9.85 -31.91
C SER A 752 22.11 9.60 -30.67
N SER A 753 21.48 9.25 -29.54
CA SER A 753 22.10 9.05 -28.22
C SER A 753 22.15 7.57 -27.80
N GLY A 754 22.18 6.65 -28.77
CA GLY A 754 22.31 5.22 -28.49
C GLY A 754 20.99 4.53 -28.10
N GLY A 755 19.85 5.12 -28.43
CA GLY A 755 18.52 4.54 -28.22
C GLY A 755 17.83 4.96 -26.91
N ALA A 756 18.42 5.88 -26.15
CA ALA A 756 17.83 6.43 -24.92
C ALA A 756 17.94 7.96 -24.91
N LEU A 757 17.00 8.64 -24.27
CA LEU A 757 17.07 10.09 -24.08
C LEU A 757 18.25 10.45 -23.16
N PRO A 758 19.05 11.48 -23.49
CA PRO A 758 20.19 11.92 -22.69
C PRO A 758 19.75 12.74 -21.48
N ILE A 759 18.92 12.14 -20.62
CA ILE A 759 18.39 12.75 -19.39
C ILE A 759 19.24 12.25 -18.22
N THR A 760 19.91 13.17 -17.53
CA THR A 760 20.56 12.86 -16.25
C THR A 760 19.51 12.74 -15.16
N THR A 761 19.76 11.83 -14.21
CA THR A 761 18.85 11.61 -13.08
C THR A 761 19.59 11.66 -11.76
N THR A 762 18.89 12.13 -10.73
CA THR A 762 19.35 12.13 -9.34
C THR A 762 18.44 11.24 -8.52
N THR A 763 19.04 10.39 -7.67
CA THR A 763 18.29 9.56 -6.72
C THR A 763 18.38 10.15 -5.32
N LEU A 764 17.23 10.40 -4.70
CA LEU A 764 17.09 10.91 -3.34
C LEU A 764 16.50 9.81 -2.45
N GLN A 765 16.84 9.84 -1.17
CA GLN A 765 16.24 8.98 -0.14
C GLN A 765 15.51 9.87 0.86
N ILE A 766 14.21 9.68 0.98
CA ILE A 766 13.32 10.50 1.80
C ILE A 766 12.63 9.60 2.83
N PRO A 767 12.85 9.81 4.15
CA PRO A 767 12.03 9.16 5.17
C PRO A 767 10.61 9.73 5.16
N LEU A 768 9.62 8.90 5.45
CA LEU A 768 8.23 9.33 5.64
C LEU A 768 7.84 9.17 7.12
N HIS A 769 6.84 9.94 7.55
CA HIS A 769 6.43 10.06 8.94
C HIS A 769 4.92 9.80 9.12
N ASP A 770 4.56 9.06 10.18
CA ASP A 770 3.19 8.76 10.62
C ASP A 770 3.03 9.33 12.04
N ASP A 771 3.08 10.66 12.15
CA ASP A 771 3.22 11.40 13.41
C ASP A 771 2.17 12.50 13.61
N GLY A 772 1.25 12.66 12.66
CA GLY A 772 0.21 13.70 12.68
C GLY A 772 0.71 15.11 12.39
N LEU A 773 1.98 15.29 11.99
CA LEU A 773 2.62 16.59 11.80
C LEU A 773 3.11 16.86 10.36
N HIS A 774 3.07 15.86 9.48
CA HIS A 774 3.60 15.93 8.10
C HIS A 774 2.52 15.88 7.00
N ASP A 775 1.31 16.35 7.30
CA ASP A 775 0.15 16.34 6.40
C ASP A 775 -0.38 14.91 6.05
N ASP A 776 -0.19 13.93 6.95
CA ASP A 776 -0.78 12.56 6.87
C ASP A 776 -2.31 12.56 7.08
N GLY A 777 -2.87 13.65 7.61
CA GLY A 777 -4.31 13.86 7.76
C GLY A 777 -4.90 13.29 9.05
N ALA A 778 -4.07 12.72 9.93
CA ALA A 778 -4.44 12.19 11.24
C ALA A 778 -3.76 12.98 12.37
N MET A 779 -4.27 12.86 13.61
CA MET A 779 -3.61 13.44 14.80
C MET A 779 -2.77 12.41 15.58
N GLU A 780 -2.94 11.12 15.27
CA GLU A 780 -2.27 9.98 15.88
C GLU A 780 -1.80 9.05 14.77
N PRO A 781 -0.76 8.21 15.01
CA PRO A 781 -0.30 7.25 14.00
C PRO A 781 -1.47 6.37 13.53
N ASP A 782 -1.67 6.28 12.23
CA ASP A 782 -2.76 5.51 11.62
C ASP A 782 -2.28 4.58 10.50
N GLY A 783 -0.96 4.48 10.30
CA GLY A 783 -0.32 3.69 9.27
C GLY A 783 -0.20 4.43 7.93
N ILE A 784 -0.50 5.72 7.87
CA ILE A 784 -0.27 6.59 6.73
C ILE A 784 1.00 7.40 6.96
N PHE A 785 2.01 7.12 6.14
CA PHE A 785 3.30 7.78 6.20
C PHE A 785 3.36 8.86 5.13
N SER A 786 3.71 10.09 5.52
CA SER A 786 3.76 11.24 4.63
C SER A 786 5.03 12.08 4.80
N GLU A 787 5.42 12.77 3.74
CA GLU A 787 6.42 13.85 3.78
C GLU A 787 6.15 14.83 2.64
N ARG A 788 6.12 16.12 2.96
CA ARG A 788 5.84 17.19 1.99
C ARG A 788 7.12 17.79 1.42
N LEU A 789 7.32 17.63 0.11
CA LEU A 789 8.52 18.12 -0.58
C LEU A 789 8.21 19.30 -1.49
N THR A 790 8.74 20.48 -1.17
CA THR A 790 8.47 21.72 -1.93
C THR A 790 9.39 21.95 -3.11
N ASP A 791 10.49 21.18 -3.25
CA ASP A 791 11.55 21.44 -4.23
C ASP A 791 12.02 20.16 -4.95
N LEU A 792 11.10 19.21 -5.09
CA LEU A 792 11.35 17.95 -5.77
C LEU A 792 11.17 18.08 -7.29
N THR A 793 10.09 18.75 -7.73
CA THR A 793 9.56 18.87 -9.10
C THR A 793 10.34 19.88 -9.96
N ARG A 794 11.66 19.72 -10.01
CA ARG A 794 12.57 20.72 -10.61
C ARG A 794 12.67 20.70 -12.14
N ALA A 795 12.31 19.58 -12.76
CA ALA A 795 12.35 19.40 -14.20
C ALA A 795 11.14 18.60 -14.66
N GLU A 796 10.67 18.91 -15.87
CA GLU A 796 9.68 18.11 -16.57
C GLU A 796 10.19 16.69 -16.82
N GLY A 797 9.31 15.70 -16.67
CA GLY A 797 9.57 14.31 -17.04
C GLY A 797 8.96 13.31 -16.06
N THR A 798 9.28 12.03 -16.28
CA THR A 798 8.77 10.94 -15.44
C THR A 798 9.67 10.64 -14.25
N TYR A 799 9.15 10.83 -13.04
CA TYR A 799 9.76 10.52 -11.75
C TYR A 799 9.41 9.07 -11.37
N GLN A 800 10.36 8.35 -10.81
CA GLN A 800 10.18 6.96 -10.35
C GLN A 800 10.33 6.89 -8.84
N PHE A 801 9.42 6.16 -8.19
CA PHE A 801 9.36 6.03 -6.74
C PHE A 801 9.44 4.56 -6.34
N ARG A 802 10.25 4.29 -5.32
CA ARG A 802 10.37 2.99 -4.63
C ARG A 802 10.25 3.21 -3.14
N ALA A 803 9.10 2.87 -2.57
CA ALA A 803 8.89 2.89 -1.13
C ALA A 803 9.28 1.54 -0.52
N ILE A 804 9.98 1.58 0.61
CA ILE A 804 10.38 0.42 1.40
C ILE A 804 9.92 0.68 2.83
N ALA A 805 9.02 -0.16 3.32
CA ALA A 805 8.63 -0.22 4.71
C ALA A 805 9.38 -1.35 5.41
N ARG A 806 9.87 -1.08 6.61
CA ARG A 806 10.44 -2.06 7.55
C ARG A 806 9.60 -2.06 8.80
N TYR A 807 9.22 -3.22 9.32
CA TYR A 807 8.35 -3.30 10.50
C TYR A 807 8.54 -4.63 11.24
N GLY A 808 8.10 -4.66 12.50
CA GLY A 808 8.11 -5.86 13.34
C GLY A 808 9.22 -5.84 14.38
N THR A 809 8.89 -6.33 15.58
CA THR A 809 9.80 -6.40 16.72
C THR A 809 10.20 -7.86 16.97
N GLY A 810 11.40 -8.26 16.53
CA GLY A 810 11.91 -9.64 16.66
C GLY A 810 11.77 -10.51 15.41
N CYS A 811 11.10 -9.99 14.36
CA CYS A 811 11.10 -10.50 13.00
C CYS A 811 10.96 -9.28 12.07
N ASP A 812 12.09 -8.85 11.49
CA ASP A 812 12.18 -7.60 10.72
C ASP A 812 11.71 -7.85 9.27
N ALA A 813 10.42 -7.65 8.99
CA ALA A 813 9.87 -7.83 7.66
C ALA A 813 9.94 -6.54 6.84
N THR A 814 9.98 -6.70 5.51
CA THR A 814 9.91 -5.59 4.55
C THR A 814 8.64 -5.64 3.71
N ARG A 815 8.19 -4.46 3.27
CA ARG A 815 7.24 -4.29 2.16
C ARG A 815 7.75 -3.26 1.18
N GLU A 816 7.52 -3.50 -0.11
CA GLU A 816 7.94 -2.61 -1.17
C GLU A 816 6.78 -2.22 -2.08
N ALA A 817 6.77 -0.96 -2.52
CA ALA A 817 5.80 -0.42 -3.46
C ALA A 817 6.49 0.46 -4.52
N HIS A 818 5.99 0.39 -5.76
CA HIS A 818 6.54 1.07 -6.91
C HIS A 818 5.46 1.83 -7.67
N TRP A 819 5.78 3.07 -8.05
CA TRP A 819 4.94 3.87 -8.94
C TRP A 819 5.80 4.91 -9.67
N SER A 820 5.20 5.53 -10.67
CA SER A 820 5.79 6.62 -11.45
C SER A 820 4.80 7.77 -11.54
N VAL A 821 5.34 8.98 -11.62
CA VAL A 821 4.55 10.20 -11.75
C VAL A 821 5.21 11.07 -12.81
N HIS A 822 4.44 11.51 -13.80
CA HIS A 822 4.92 12.51 -14.74
C HIS A 822 4.65 13.92 -14.21
N VAL A 823 5.65 14.79 -14.28
CA VAL A 823 5.56 16.22 -13.94
C VAL A 823 5.63 17.03 -15.23
N GLU A 824 4.58 17.83 -15.47
CA GLU A 824 4.45 18.72 -16.62
C GLU A 824 5.16 20.08 -16.36
N PRO A 825 5.55 20.85 -17.39
CA PRO A 825 6.16 22.16 -17.20
C PRO A 825 5.11 23.22 -16.77
N GLY A 826 5.31 23.86 -15.62
CA GLY A 826 4.44 24.92 -15.11
C GLY A 826 4.91 26.30 -15.56
N ILE A 827 4.10 27.05 -16.32
CA ILE A 827 4.48 28.37 -16.85
C ILE A 827 4.54 29.39 -15.70
N ASP A 828 5.71 29.94 -15.43
CA ASP A 828 5.92 30.95 -14.39
C ASP A 828 5.91 32.37 -14.98
N PRO A 829 5.07 33.28 -14.47
CA PRO A 829 5.00 34.64 -15.01
C PRO A 829 6.24 35.49 -14.71
N GLY A 830 7.03 35.16 -13.68
CA GLY A 830 8.25 35.87 -13.33
C GLY A 830 9.47 35.47 -14.16
N ARG A 831 9.43 34.31 -14.81
CA ARG A 831 10.50 33.77 -15.67
C ARG A 831 10.15 33.75 -17.15
N THR A 832 8.87 33.90 -17.50
CA THR A 832 8.41 33.89 -18.89
C THR A 832 8.64 35.24 -19.55
N ASP A 833 9.39 35.25 -20.65
CA ASP A 833 9.62 36.46 -21.43
C ASP A 833 8.41 36.76 -22.31
N VAL A 834 7.96 38.02 -22.31
CA VAL A 834 6.84 38.50 -23.13
C VAL A 834 7.28 39.74 -23.88
N THR A 835 7.23 39.70 -25.20
CA THR A 835 7.56 40.84 -26.06
C THR A 835 6.38 41.18 -26.97
N LEU A 836 6.14 42.46 -27.19
CA LEU A 836 5.08 42.94 -28.08
C LEU A 836 5.70 43.40 -29.40
N ILE A 837 5.28 42.79 -30.52
CA ILE A 837 5.78 43.09 -31.85
C ILE A 837 4.65 43.53 -32.80
N GLY A 838 5.01 44.21 -33.89
CA GLY A 838 4.08 44.51 -34.98
C GLY A 838 2.94 45.46 -34.62
N VAL A 839 3.16 46.36 -33.65
CA VAL A 839 2.12 47.28 -33.17
C VAL A 839 1.68 48.27 -34.25
N THR A 840 0.38 48.33 -34.51
CA THR A 840 -0.28 49.28 -35.41
C THR A 840 -1.43 49.96 -34.67
N VAL A 841 -1.57 51.29 -34.82
CA VAL A 841 -2.63 52.06 -34.14
C VAL A 841 -3.57 52.64 -35.19
N THR A 842 -4.85 52.27 -35.13
CA THR A 842 -5.87 52.71 -36.08
C THR A 842 -7.14 53.10 -35.32
N GLY A 843 -7.60 54.35 -35.47
CA GLY A 843 -8.90 54.79 -34.94
C GLY A 843 -9.05 54.76 -33.41
N GLY A 844 -7.95 54.85 -32.64
CA GLY A 844 -7.97 54.78 -31.18
C GLY A 844 -7.74 53.38 -30.60
N HIS A 845 -7.68 52.35 -31.44
CA HIS A 845 -7.33 50.99 -31.04
C HIS A 845 -5.93 50.63 -31.55
N ALA A 846 -5.16 49.90 -30.75
CA ALA A 846 -3.88 49.32 -31.11
C ALA A 846 -4.03 47.81 -31.34
N GLY A 847 -3.41 47.29 -32.40
CA GLY A 847 -3.30 45.86 -32.68
C GLY A 847 -1.83 45.45 -32.77
N GLY A 848 -1.49 44.27 -32.26
CA GLY A 848 -0.12 43.74 -32.27
C GLY A 848 -0.08 42.24 -31.95
N THR A 849 1.11 41.68 -31.87
CA THR A 849 1.32 40.27 -31.53
C THR A 849 2.21 40.16 -30.31
N LEU A 850 1.74 39.46 -29.28
CA LEU A 850 2.57 39.06 -28.15
C LEU A 850 3.38 37.83 -28.55
N VAL A 851 4.70 37.88 -28.40
CA VAL A 851 5.60 36.73 -28.48
C VAL A 851 5.99 36.34 -27.06
N ILE A 852 5.55 35.15 -26.66
CA ILE A 852 5.74 34.60 -25.32
C ILE A 852 6.78 33.49 -25.41
N THR A 853 7.81 33.52 -24.57
CA THR A 853 8.80 32.44 -24.42
C THR A 853 8.65 31.85 -23.01
N PRO A 854 7.80 30.82 -22.85
CA PRO A 854 7.44 30.31 -21.54
C PRO A 854 8.58 29.55 -20.87
N HIS A 855 8.82 29.87 -19.59
CA HIS A 855 9.73 29.15 -18.72
C HIS A 855 9.02 28.76 -17.43
N ASP A 856 9.52 27.70 -16.80
CA ASP A 856 9.10 27.35 -15.45
C ASP A 856 9.81 28.15 -14.35
N ALA A 857 9.41 27.92 -13.10
CA ALA A 857 9.95 28.60 -11.93
C ALA A 857 11.48 28.41 -11.77
N TYR A 858 12.04 27.35 -12.34
CA TYR A 858 13.46 27.02 -12.32
C TYR A 858 14.22 27.52 -13.56
N GLY A 859 13.51 28.12 -14.52
CA GLY A 859 14.08 28.64 -15.77
C GLY A 859 14.24 27.57 -16.85
N ASN A 860 13.60 26.41 -16.73
CA ASN A 860 13.55 25.45 -17.82
C ASN A 860 12.57 25.95 -18.89
N PRO A 861 12.91 25.89 -20.18
CA PRO A 861 12.00 26.30 -21.23
C PRO A 861 10.89 25.25 -21.41
N LEU A 862 9.67 25.71 -21.73
CA LEU A 862 8.58 24.84 -22.20
C LEU A 862 8.98 24.06 -23.47
N GLY A 863 9.77 24.72 -24.32
CA GLY A 863 10.25 24.19 -25.59
C GLY A 863 9.23 24.31 -26.73
N PRO A 864 9.67 24.06 -27.98
CA PRO A 864 8.79 24.11 -29.15
C PRO A 864 7.88 22.88 -29.23
N GLY A 865 6.77 22.99 -29.96
CA GLY A 865 5.83 21.90 -30.23
C GLY A 865 4.80 21.65 -29.13
N ARG A 866 4.63 22.57 -28.17
CA ARG A 866 3.83 22.37 -26.93
C ARG A 866 2.66 23.35 -26.78
N GLY A 867 2.13 23.84 -27.90
CA GLY A 867 1.04 24.83 -27.89
C GLY A 867 -0.31 24.30 -27.37
N ASP A 868 -0.43 22.99 -27.19
CA ASP A 868 -1.58 22.28 -26.63
C ASP A 868 -1.57 22.18 -25.10
N LEU A 869 -0.43 22.47 -24.44
CA LEU A 869 -0.31 22.43 -22.98
C LEU A 869 -0.98 23.61 -22.25
N PHE A 870 -1.35 24.67 -22.97
CA PHE A 870 -1.97 25.84 -22.39
C PHE A 870 -2.94 26.51 -23.36
N THR A 871 -3.86 27.29 -22.80
CA THR A 871 -4.74 28.18 -23.57
C THR A 871 -4.58 29.61 -23.10
N THR A 872 -5.01 30.57 -23.92
CA THR A 872 -4.92 31.99 -23.58
C THR A 872 -6.30 32.64 -23.61
N SER A 873 -6.55 33.56 -22.68
CA SER A 873 -7.70 34.44 -22.68
C SER A 873 -7.25 35.90 -22.55
N PRO A 874 -8.06 36.88 -22.99
CA PRO A 874 -7.70 38.29 -22.87
C PRO A 874 -7.55 38.73 -21.40
N ALA A 875 -6.53 39.55 -21.12
CA ALA A 875 -6.48 40.33 -19.89
C ALA A 875 -7.49 41.51 -19.93
N PRO A 876 -7.83 42.14 -18.80
CA PRO A 876 -8.72 43.29 -18.78
C PRO A 876 -8.27 44.40 -19.75
N GLY A 877 -9.18 44.85 -20.62
CA GLY A 877 -8.90 45.90 -21.62
C GLY A 877 -8.25 45.42 -22.91
N VAL A 878 -8.01 44.11 -23.06
CA VAL A 878 -7.42 43.47 -24.24
C VAL A 878 -8.44 42.54 -24.91
N GLN A 879 -8.31 42.32 -26.21
CA GLN A 879 -9.01 41.31 -27.00
C GLN A 879 -7.97 40.40 -27.67
N VAL A 880 -8.17 39.09 -27.59
CA VAL A 880 -7.34 38.11 -28.33
C VAL A 880 -8.03 37.84 -29.67
N THR A 881 -7.33 38.08 -30.77
CA THR A 881 -7.93 38.09 -32.13
C THR A 881 -7.67 36.81 -32.94
N GLY A 882 -6.92 35.86 -32.38
CA GLY A 882 -6.57 34.61 -33.04
C GLY A 882 -5.96 33.58 -32.09
N PRO A 883 -5.76 32.33 -32.56
CA PRO A 883 -5.22 31.25 -31.73
C PRO A 883 -3.73 31.45 -31.44
N VAL A 884 -3.26 30.77 -30.39
CA VAL A 884 -1.82 30.67 -30.09
C VAL A 884 -1.12 29.94 -31.24
N ARG A 885 -0.03 30.50 -31.75
CA ARG A 885 0.77 29.90 -32.82
C ARG A 885 2.19 29.64 -32.35
N ASP A 886 2.60 28.38 -32.39
CA ASP A 886 3.99 27.98 -32.14
C ASP A 886 4.91 28.44 -33.28
N ARG A 887 6.04 29.06 -32.94
CA ARG A 887 7.08 29.51 -33.88
C ARG A 887 8.13 28.43 -34.15
N GLY A 888 8.12 27.32 -33.41
CA GLY A 888 9.04 26.19 -33.55
C GLY A 888 10.44 26.42 -32.94
N ASP A 889 10.66 27.57 -32.30
CA ASP A 889 11.89 27.95 -31.60
C ASP A 889 11.75 27.98 -30.07
N GLY A 890 10.57 27.58 -29.56
CA GLY A 890 10.22 27.63 -28.14
C GLY A 890 9.41 28.87 -27.74
N SER A 891 9.14 29.77 -28.69
CA SER A 891 8.26 30.92 -28.50
C SER A 891 6.90 30.78 -29.22
N TYR A 892 5.89 31.47 -28.69
CA TYR A 892 4.49 31.37 -29.09
C TYR A 892 3.90 32.75 -29.37
N GLU A 893 3.18 32.89 -30.49
CA GLU A 893 2.52 34.13 -30.91
C GLU A 893 1.06 34.16 -30.47
N VAL A 894 0.64 35.27 -29.87
CA VAL A 894 -0.75 35.54 -29.50
C VAL A 894 -1.15 36.92 -30.05
N PRO A 895 -1.98 36.98 -31.10
CA PRO A 895 -2.42 38.25 -31.67
C PRO A 895 -3.46 38.92 -30.76
N VAL A 896 -3.27 40.21 -30.49
CA VAL A 896 -4.07 41.00 -29.55
C VAL A 896 -4.45 42.38 -30.11
N GLU A 897 -5.60 42.87 -29.69
CA GLU A 897 -6.08 44.24 -29.90
C GLU A 897 -6.46 44.86 -28.56
N TRP A 898 -6.15 46.13 -28.34
CA TRP A 898 -6.49 46.83 -27.10
C TRP A 898 -6.70 48.34 -27.34
N ASP A 899 -7.30 49.02 -26.37
CA ASP A 899 -7.36 50.47 -26.34
C ASP A 899 -6.21 51.01 -25.46
N PRO A 900 -5.21 51.71 -26.04
CA PRO A 900 -4.11 52.30 -25.28
C PRO A 900 -4.53 53.31 -24.20
N ALA A 901 -5.74 53.87 -24.29
CA ALA A 901 -6.29 54.75 -23.24
C ALA A 901 -6.82 53.97 -22.02
N VAL A 902 -7.11 52.67 -22.18
CA VAL A 902 -7.60 51.78 -21.12
C VAL A 902 -6.46 50.99 -20.50
N THR A 903 -5.55 50.44 -21.31
CA THR A 903 -4.36 49.72 -20.85
C THR A 903 -3.15 50.03 -21.71
N ALA A 904 -2.02 50.38 -21.09
CA ALA A 904 -0.78 50.68 -21.81
C ALA A 904 -0.03 49.41 -22.23
N ASP A 905 -0.10 48.36 -21.41
CA ASP A 905 0.61 47.10 -21.60
C ASP A 905 -0.42 45.97 -21.85
N PRO A 906 -0.63 45.54 -23.11
CA PRO A 906 -1.58 44.50 -23.42
C PRO A 906 -1.07 43.14 -22.93
N GLY A 907 -1.77 42.52 -21.99
CA GLY A 907 -1.45 41.19 -21.48
C GLY A 907 -2.44 40.09 -21.92
N VAL A 908 -2.06 38.85 -21.64
CA VAL A 908 -2.92 37.67 -21.78
C VAL A 908 -2.89 36.85 -20.49
N VAL A 909 -3.99 36.17 -20.22
CA VAL A 909 -4.09 35.21 -19.12
C VAL A 909 -3.86 33.82 -19.71
N VAL A 910 -2.84 33.13 -19.22
CA VAL A 910 -2.51 31.75 -19.59
C VAL A 910 -3.19 30.79 -18.62
N HIS A 911 -3.88 29.81 -19.18
CA HIS A 911 -4.57 28.75 -18.44
C HIS A 911 -3.88 27.42 -18.71
N GLN A 912 -3.43 26.76 -17.64
CA GLN A 912 -3.03 25.36 -17.64
C GLN A 912 -4.07 24.56 -16.83
N PRO A 913 -4.43 23.33 -17.23
CA PRO A 913 -5.37 22.50 -16.49
C PRO A 913 -4.97 22.35 -15.01
N ASP A 914 -5.94 22.35 -14.09
CA ASP A 914 -5.74 22.16 -12.65
C ASP A 914 -4.77 23.16 -11.97
N ARG A 915 -4.45 24.29 -12.61
CA ARG A 915 -3.56 25.35 -12.10
C ARG A 915 -4.20 26.73 -12.17
N ASP A 916 -3.85 27.59 -11.22
CA ASP A 916 -4.32 28.98 -11.22
C ASP A 916 -3.85 29.72 -12.49
N PRO A 917 -4.73 30.50 -13.15
CA PRO A 917 -4.36 31.23 -14.35
C PRO A 917 -3.27 32.27 -14.06
N VAL A 918 -2.27 32.36 -14.94
CA VAL A 918 -1.15 33.31 -14.80
C VAL A 918 -1.31 34.46 -15.79
N VAL A 919 -1.09 35.69 -15.32
CA VAL A 919 -1.15 36.88 -16.18
C VAL A 919 0.23 37.17 -16.74
N LEU A 920 0.33 37.22 -18.06
CA LEU A 920 1.54 37.55 -18.81
C LEU A 920 1.36 38.91 -19.47
N THR A 921 2.18 39.87 -19.07
CA THR A 921 2.25 41.21 -19.67
C THR A 921 3.65 41.43 -20.23
N PRO A 922 3.80 42.18 -21.34
CA PRO A 922 5.09 42.68 -21.77
C PRO A 922 5.81 43.31 -20.58
N SER A 923 7.08 42.97 -20.39
CA SER A 923 7.91 43.71 -19.47
C SER A 923 8.00 45.14 -20.02
N GLY A 924 7.35 46.09 -19.34
CA GLY A 924 7.55 47.51 -19.63
C GLY A 924 9.06 47.80 -19.62
N ASN A 925 9.52 48.76 -20.41
CA ASN A 925 10.92 49.22 -20.47
C ASN A 925 11.41 49.84 -19.14
N GLY A 926 11.30 49.12 -18.04
CA GLY A 926 11.43 49.57 -16.67
C GLY A 926 11.37 48.41 -15.67
N ALA A 927 12.14 47.35 -15.90
CA ALA A 927 12.44 46.40 -14.82
C ALA A 927 13.51 47.02 -13.91
N GLY A 928 13.11 47.37 -12.69
CA GLY A 928 14.04 47.55 -11.59
C GLY A 928 14.93 46.32 -11.44
N CYS A 929 16.19 46.55 -11.05
CA CYS A 929 17.16 45.49 -10.79
C CYS A 929 16.57 44.38 -9.90
N PRO A 930 16.92 43.10 -10.15
CA PRO A 930 16.61 42.02 -9.23
C PRO A 930 17.18 42.34 -7.84
N ASP A 931 16.35 42.11 -6.84
CA ASP A 931 16.60 42.39 -5.43
C ASP A 931 17.70 41.46 -4.90
N ASP A 932 18.96 41.87 -5.07
CA ASP A 932 20.14 41.15 -4.58
C ASP A 932 20.28 41.47 -3.06
N LYS A 933 19.66 40.63 -2.21
CA LYS A 933 19.67 40.75 -0.75
C LYS A 933 21.05 40.68 -0.05
N HIS A 934 22.16 40.75 -0.78
CA HIS A 934 23.50 40.71 -0.20
C HIS A 934 24.50 41.69 -0.85
N ARG A 935 24.32 43.01 -0.63
CA ARG A 935 25.41 43.98 -0.44
C ARG A 935 24.87 45.39 -0.16
N PRO A 936 25.14 46.03 0.99
CA PRO A 936 24.81 47.44 1.17
C PRO A 936 25.79 48.29 0.35
N CYS A 937 25.29 49.02 -0.63
CA CYS A 937 26.02 50.11 -1.27
C CYS A 937 26.32 51.20 -0.23
N ARG A 938 27.60 51.35 0.14
CA ARG A 938 28.08 52.50 0.91
C ARG A 938 28.17 53.71 -0.01
N CYS A 939 27.29 54.69 0.18
CA CYS A 939 27.57 56.06 -0.23
C CYS A 939 28.25 56.78 0.93
N GLY A 940 29.57 56.92 0.83
CA GLY A 940 30.35 57.88 1.60
C GLY A 940 30.43 59.20 0.82
N ASP A 941 30.54 60.27 1.59
CA ASP A 941 30.80 61.65 1.18
C ASP A 941 29.58 62.48 0.74
N GLY A 942 29.23 63.38 1.67
CA GLY A 942 28.12 64.31 1.52
C GLY A 942 28.35 65.30 0.41
N HIS A 943 27.30 65.51 -0.38
CA HIS A 943 26.78 66.78 -0.89
C HIS A 943 25.68 66.44 -1.91
N CYS A 944 24.46 66.17 -1.45
CA CYS A 944 23.26 66.21 -2.30
C CYS A 944 22.01 66.41 -1.43
N GLY A 945 21.56 67.66 -1.33
CA GLY A 945 20.19 67.97 -0.94
C GLY A 945 19.30 67.83 -2.17
N SER A 946 18.57 66.72 -2.28
CA SER A 946 17.52 66.53 -3.29
C SER A 946 16.66 65.31 -2.96
N THR A 947 15.38 65.56 -2.68
CA THR A 947 14.33 64.56 -2.49
C THR A 947 13.85 64.01 -3.85
N ARG A 948 14.44 62.89 -4.32
CA ARG A 948 13.89 61.87 -5.25
C ARG A 948 15.01 60.95 -5.78
N PRO A 949 15.00 59.61 -5.55
CA PRO A 949 15.98 58.71 -6.15
C PRO A 949 15.31 57.64 -7.03
N THR A 950 15.40 57.75 -8.37
CA THR A 950 15.27 56.60 -9.32
C THR A 950 15.82 56.84 -10.73
N ASP A 951 16.05 58.08 -11.20
CA ASP A 951 16.28 58.32 -12.64
C ASP A 951 17.74 58.37 -13.15
N ARG A 952 18.77 58.16 -12.33
CA ARG A 952 20.18 58.42 -12.74
C ARG A 952 20.95 57.24 -13.36
N CYS A 953 20.56 55.98 -13.16
CA CYS A 953 21.39 54.84 -13.63
C CYS A 953 21.28 54.54 -15.13
N CYS A 954 20.18 54.91 -15.80
CA CYS A 954 19.97 54.62 -17.21
C CYS A 954 20.54 55.72 -18.13
N THR A 955 20.62 56.95 -17.65
CA THR A 955 21.14 58.11 -18.40
C THR A 955 22.65 58.00 -18.61
N ASP A 956 23.40 57.56 -17.60
CA ASP A 956 24.86 57.47 -17.67
C ASP A 956 25.35 56.46 -18.73
N ARG A 957 24.69 55.30 -18.88
CA ARG A 957 25.11 54.28 -19.88
C ARG A 957 24.71 54.63 -21.31
N ALA A 958 23.58 55.33 -21.49
CA ALA A 958 23.17 55.84 -22.79
C ALA A 958 24.09 56.99 -23.25
N GLU A 959 24.46 57.88 -22.33
CA GLU A 959 25.44 58.95 -22.59
C GLU A 959 26.83 58.37 -22.90
N ASP A 960 27.29 57.34 -22.18
CA ASP A 960 28.56 56.69 -22.47
C ASP A 960 28.58 56.00 -23.85
N LEU A 961 27.48 55.37 -24.27
CA LEU A 961 27.35 54.80 -25.61
C LEU A 961 27.35 55.88 -26.70
N LEU A 962 26.61 56.98 -26.52
CA LEU A 962 26.61 58.12 -27.44
C LEU A 962 27.99 58.79 -27.53
N ARG A 963 28.72 58.85 -26.41
CA ARG A 963 30.08 59.36 -26.34
C ARG A 963 31.07 58.44 -27.06
N CYS A 964 30.94 57.11 -26.90
CA CYS A 964 31.70 56.12 -27.68
C CYS A 964 31.40 56.15 -29.18
N LEU A 965 30.19 56.57 -29.58
CA LEU A 965 29.80 56.78 -30.98
C LEU A 965 30.15 58.19 -31.52
N GLY A 966 30.82 59.03 -30.72
CA GLY A 966 31.30 60.36 -31.14
C GLY A 966 30.24 61.46 -31.15
N LEU A 967 29.12 61.27 -30.43
CA LEU A 967 27.98 62.20 -30.36
C LEU A 967 27.72 62.68 -28.92
N PRO A 968 28.67 63.39 -28.29
CA PRO A 968 28.62 63.69 -26.85
C PRO A 968 27.53 64.69 -26.42
N ASP A 969 26.98 65.49 -27.35
CA ASP A 969 26.01 66.57 -27.06
C ASP A 969 24.67 66.40 -27.80
N ALA A 970 24.34 65.18 -28.24
CA ALA A 970 23.06 64.92 -28.90
C ALA A 970 21.93 64.84 -27.86
N ALA A 971 21.02 65.83 -27.84
CA ALA A 971 19.79 65.75 -27.07
C ALA A 971 18.82 64.75 -27.71
N ALA A 972 19.06 63.46 -27.51
CA ALA A 972 18.24 62.36 -28.01
C ALA A 972 17.35 61.81 -26.88
N GLY A 973 16.03 61.83 -27.08
CA GLY A 973 15.07 61.26 -26.13
C GLY A 973 15.01 59.72 -26.12
N ALA A 974 15.49 59.07 -27.18
CA ALA A 974 15.66 57.61 -27.26
C ALA A 974 16.65 57.26 -28.40
N VAL A 975 17.44 56.20 -28.23
CA VAL A 975 18.36 55.66 -29.24
C VAL A 975 17.97 54.21 -29.52
N SER A 976 17.43 53.94 -30.72
CA SER A 976 17.09 52.57 -31.14
C SER A 976 18.15 52.04 -32.11
N VAL A 977 18.88 50.99 -31.71
CA VAL A 977 19.87 50.33 -32.56
C VAL A 977 19.20 49.17 -33.29
N THR A 978 18.95 49.34 -34.59
CA THR A 978 18.23 48.35 -35.42
C THR A 978 19.11 47.25 -35.98
N SER A 979 20.43 47.44 -36.04
CA SER A 979 21.42 46.38 -36.32
C SER A 979 22.81 46.79 -35.85
N VAL A 980 23.61 45.85 -35.34
CA VAL A 980 25.03 46.07 -35.00
C VAL A 980 25.90 45.26 -35.97
N SER A 981 26.79 45.92 -36.70
CA SER A 981 27.85 45.26 -37.46
C SER A 981 29.19 45.56 -36.81
N LEU A 982 29.81 44.53 -36.23
CA LEU A 982 31.10 44.64 -35.57
C LEU A 982 32.21 44.30 -36.56
N ARG A 983 33.20 45.19 -36.69
CA ARG A 983 34.46 44.90 -37.36
C ARG A 983 35.56 45.03 -36.31
N VAL A 984 36.23 43.90 -36.03
CA VAL A 984 37.36 43.86 -35.11
C VAL A 984 38.63 43.87 -35.97
N ASP A 985 39.37 44.97 -35.95
CA ASP A 985 40.76 44.97 -36.39
C ASP A 985 41.61 44.55 -35.18
N LEU A 986 42.28 43.40 -35.31
CA LEU A 986 43.22 42.91 -34.31
C LEU A 986 44.61 43.40 -34.71
N ASP A 987 45.21 44.26 -33.89
CA ASP A 987 46.61 44.63 -34.04
C ASP A 987 47.51 43.43 -33.74
N ASP A 988 48.29 43.03 -34.75
CA ASP A 988 49.33 42.01 -34.66
C ASP A 988 50.44 42.48 -33.72
N HIS A 989 50.40 42.03 -32.47
CA HIS A 989 51.57 42.01 -31.58
C HIS A 989 52.14 40.59 -31.47
N GLY A 990 52.67 40.10 -32.58
CA GLY A 990 53.64 39.02 -32.57
C GLY A 990 55.06 39.55 -32.80
N GLN A 991 55.96 39.43 -31.81
CA GLN A 991 57.39 39.08 -31.93
C GLN A 991 57.87 38.66 -30.51
N GLY A 992 58.60 37.58 -30.24
CA GLY A 992 59.36 36.64 -31.04
C GLY A 992 60.53 36.10 -30.20
N LYS A 993 61.10 34.96 -30.62
CA LYS A 993 62.21 34.14 -30.05
C LYS A 993 61.71 32.97 -29.20
N GLY A 994 61.88 31.70 -29.59
CA GLY A 994 62.72 31.09 -30.62
C GLY A 994 63.21 29.75 -30.06
N CYS A 995 62.95 28.66 -30.78
CA CYS A 995 63.35 27.30 -30.45
C CYS A 995 64.87 27.15 -30.26
N THR A 996 65.31 26.20 -29.40
CA THR A 996 66.09 25.02 -29.84
C THR A 996 66.34 24.00 -28.70
N HIS A 997 66.12 22.73 -29.07
CA HIS A 997 66.52 21.43 -28.53
C HIS A 997 67.65 21.33 -27.47
N HIS A 998 67.50 20.43 -26.48
CA HIS A 998 68.18 19.12 -26.47
C HIS A 998 67.78 18.21 -25.28
N ARG A 999 68.13 16.93 -25.46
CA ARG A 999 67.78 15.67 -24.77
C ARG A 999 68.56 15.42 -23.45
N ASP A 1000 67.93 14.61 -22.60
CA ASP A 1000 68.48 13.55 -21.73
C ASP A 1000 69.25 13.85 -20.42
N GLN A 1001 68.81 13.09 -19.39
CA GLN A 1001 69.55 12.43 -18.30
C GLN A 1001 70.03 13.21 -17.04
N THR A 1002 69.27 13.04 -15.93
CA THR A 1002 69.63 12.54 -14.56
C THR A 1002 70.92 12.99 -13.83
N PRO A 1003 71.04 12.79 -12.49
CA PRO A 1003 70.17 13.17 -11.35
C PRO A 1003 70.96 13.73 -10.12
N GLY A 1004 70.25 14.18 -9.07
CA GLY A 1004 70.76 14.14 -7.68
C GLY A 1004 70.91 15.46 -6.93
N HIS A 1005 70.09 15.70 -5.89
CA HIS A 1005 70.44 15.49 -4.47
C HIS A 1005 69.39 16.08 -3.50
N GLY A 1006 69.04 15.30 -2.46
CA GLY A 1006 68.63 15.72 -1.10
C GLY A 1006 67.13 16.02 -0.87
N SER A 1007 66.30 15.11 -0.34
CA SER A 1007 66.07 14.76 1.10
C SER A 1007 65.66 15.98 1.95
N HIS A 1008 64.53 16.05 2.67
CA HIS A 1008 63.86 15.06 3.52
C HIS A 1008 62.43 15.51 3.94
N HIS A 1009 61.56 14.51 4.16
CA HIS A 1009 60.40 14.42 5.09
C HIS A 1009 59.21 15.41 4.94
N GLY A 1010 57.94 14.97 4.87
CA GLY A 1010 57.39 13.62 4.97
C GLY A 1010 55.88 13.57 4.68
N SER A 1011 55.45 12.34 4.34
CA SER A 1011 54.11 11.73 4.48
C SER A 1011 52.90 12.29 3.71
N ASP A 1012 52.72 11.70 2.50
CA ASP A 1012 51.58 10.84 2.08
C ASP A 1012 50.19 11.43 1.73
N PRO A 1013 49.40 10.77 0.83
CA PRO A 1013 49.61 10.70 -0.62
C PRO A 1013 48.37 11.16 -1.43
N GLY A 1014 48.56 11.43 -2.73
CA GLY A 1014 47.56 12.03 -3.65
C GLY A 1014 46.44 11.10 -4.19
N PRO A 1015 45.98 11.22 -5.46
CA PRO A 1015 46.60 11.89 -6.60
C PRO A 1015 45.77 12.99 -7.27
N ALA A 1016 46.53 13.78 -8.01
CA ALA A 1016 46.13 14.86 -8.87
C ALA A 1016 46.03 14.40 -10.34
N LYS A 1017 45.11 15.05 -11.06
CA LYS A 1017 45.25 15.64 -12.41
C LYS A 1017 45.49 14.73 -13.62
N GLY A 1018 44.62 14.93 -14.60
CA GLY A 1018 44.93 14.83 -16.02
C GLY A 1018 44.16 15.88 -16.80
N CYS A 1019 44.74 17.07 -16.93
CA CYS A 1019 44.23 18.16 -17.77
C CYS A 1019 45.12 18.25 -19.01
N THR A 1020 44.54 18.03 -20.19
CA THR A 1020 44.96 18.44 -21.55
C THR A 1020 43.98 17.77 -22.51
N ARG A 1021 43.50 18.28 -23.64
CA ARG A 1021 43.54 19.56 -24.39
C ARG A 1021 43.04 19.17 -25.80
N CYS A 1022 42.51 20.14 -26.53
CA CYS A 1022 42.43 20.21 -28.00
C CYS A 1022 41.30 19.46 -28.73
N HIS A 1023 40.31 20.28 -29.12
CA HIS A 1023 39.67 20.36 -30.44
C HIS A 1023 39.08 19.08 -31.08
N ARG A 1024 37.75 19.05 -31.16
CA ARG A 1024 37.03 19.58 -32.34
C ARG A 1024 35.68 20.14 -31.95
#